data_AF-A0A8B7PE57-F1
#
_entry.id   AF-A0A8B7PE57-F1
#
_cell.length_a   1.000
_cell.length_b   1.000
_cell.length_c   1.000
_cell.angle_alpha   90.00
_cell.angle_beta   90.00
_cell.angle_gamma   90.00
#
_symmetry.space_group_name_H-M   'P 1'
#
loop_
_entity.id
_entity.type
_entity.pdbx_description
1 polymer ?
#
loop_
_entity_poly.entity_id
_entity_poly.type
_entity_poly.pdbx_seq_one_letter_code
_entity_poly.pdbx_strand_id
1 'polypeptide(L)'
;MASPSLNLGVVGAEVAKQAKKEAVTQINLLLGKDAKKLSSISEVVQLFSNTKVDMEKKLEFVSNAAPDHISTAVLEAEQQLSKSEELCNEAEEILKDVSIQKEKVSGLLGSVEGELELMLQMDAVHCYQAWVKSIQEISSDMTGMMSGGSDDGSALLSRYSELQDILLHVSGRTACSNLERFMLDTLTYWHNRLVQTYSQEFDEVLQSLKYPFISTNTTVLQADPDPGQIKKLQELTSHLLQLNEKPLTLVSKQDVNFDQKRGSPLWKDTLDPAKNSTNLSLSSNSESLSTNDSMFSATSQSPSKSPSKDDQPALVADFEPLLTPLKLLVKPLEVRFAYHFSGNKKTNSVAHPEWCLTRVLSWISSHSFFLNRYIQPVLDEHKLNHVKAQTELSRALVKLTVQKLAADLSTIMTDEDLFCHSLQEVLSFEQELRLSCGYPASQPSVLLVLTQPQVLKHWVSLERKFAVAVMDELVGSPEAWCCLEEGDGWSACGEQLITLLLAVTDRYKALPQPGHRLQFLEVQLELLDEYRVRCVQVSRELQAEPVTSHYPSILSTLHTLISTLEEWGDMPFFLELGVYRAQQRELDLAMEHGSAPSVPLTTVAEAAACSVFDDCVLLYKHVQDEMLATLVQHLMTLLRARFMPYRRDKWFIEPNKSGSSIRCSDVSASFCPLLEVLARQLHSLRRVLAPELFTELWHRLTDLLDKFLFEELVLQNHFSDVGCAQLQFDMTKALFPMFIEFTSKPEYHFPMVKESLTLLTLPLAPALLLRDTLRQTLLSSTGQAGRSAADVPSVVTPEAALTDHGISRISPEDALIILNARNSISTL
;
A
#
# COMPACT_ATOMS: atom_id res chain seq x y z
N MET A 1 104.96 -17.86 -108.07
CA MET A 1 104.78 -16.59 -108.81
C MET A 1 103.73 -15.76 -108.09
N ALA A 2 103.94 -14.45 -108.12
CA ALA A 2 103.19 -13.39 -107.46
C ALA A 2 101.65 -13.41 -107.66
N SER A 3 100.99 -12.83 -106.65
CA SER A 3 100.02 -11.72 -106.79
C SER A 3 98.50 -11.99 -106.72
N PRO A 4 97.70 -11.00 -106.25
CA PRO A 4 96.77 -11.17 -105.12
C PRO A 4 95.33 -10.69 -105.40
N SER A 5 94.38 -10.93 -104.49
CA SER A 5 93.13 -10.16 -104.45
C SER A 5 92.37 -10.23 -103.12
N LEU A 6 92.41 -9.09 -102.42
CA LEU A 6 91.32 -8.37 -101.73
C LEU A 6 90.64 -8.92 -100.47
N ASN A 7 90.37 -7.96 -99.60
CA ASN A 7 90.28 -8.01 -98.14
C ASN A 7 88.84 -7.72 -97.71
N LEU A 8 88.05 -8.74 -97.35
CA LEU A 8 86.68 -8.62 -96.81
C LEU A 8 86.57 -8.96 -95.31
N GLY A 9 87.62 -9.54 -94.72
CA GLY A 9 87.58 -10.08 -93.36
C GLY A 9 87.51 -9.04 -92.23
N VAL A 10 87.98 -7.80 -92.48
CA VAL A 10 88.02 -6.76 -91.43
C VAL A 10 86.68 -6.03 -91.28
N VAL A 11 85.84 -5.97 -92.33
CA VAL A 11 84.54 -5.26 -92.27
C VAL A 11 83.44 -6.13 -91.62
N GLY A 12 83.42 -7.43 -91.89
CA GLY A 12 82.43 -8.35 -91.32
C GLY A 12 82.57 -8.57 -89.81
N ALA A 13 83.81 -8.59 -89.31
CA ALA A 13 84.09 -8.73 -87.88
C ALA A 13 83.64 -7.51 -87.05
N GLU A 14 83.79 -6.30 -87.61
CA GLU A 14 83.38 -5.06 -86.93
C GLU A 14 81.85 -4.94 -86.85
N VAL A 15 81.13 -5.37 -87.91
CA VAL A 15 79.64 -5.37 -87.95
C VAL A 15 79.05 -6.42 -87.01
N ALA A 16 79.61 -7.63 -86.95
CA ALA A 16 79.16 -8.68 -86.03
C ALA A 16 79.40 -8.29 -84.56
N LYS A 17 80.52 -7.63 -84.27
CA LYS A 17 80.84 -7.12 -82.94
C LYS A 17 79.91 -5.99 -82.50
N GLN A 18 79.50 -5.13 -83.44
CA GLN A 18 78.52 -4.07 -83.19
C GLN A 18 77.12 -4.65 -82.90
N ALA A 19 76.64 -5.60 -83.72
CA ALA A 19 75.35 -6.26 -83.52
C ALA A 19 75.27 -7.01 -82.18
N LYS A 20 76.35 -7.69 -81.78
CA LYS A 20 76.47 -8.37 -80.48
C LYS A 20 76.38 -7.39 -79.31
N LYS A 21 77.02 -6.22 -79.45
CA LYS A 21 76.98 -5.16 -78.43
C LYS A 21 75.58 -4.56 -78.31
N GLU A 22 74.87 -4.39 -79.43
CA GLU A 22 73.51 -3.85 -79.48
C GLU A 22 72.48 -4.80 -78.84
N ALA A 23 72.57 -6.11 -79.12
CA ALA A 23 71.71 -7.14 -78.53
C ALA A 23 71.88 -7.25 -77.00
N VAL A 24 73.12 -7.28 -76.51
CA VAL A 24 73.41 -7.30 -75.06
C VAL A 24 72.92 -6.02 -74.38
N THR A 25 72.96 -4.88 -75.07
CA THR A 25 72.46 -3.61 -74.52
C THR A 25 70.93 -3.63 -74.41
N GLN A 26 70.21 -4.18 -75.39
CA GLN A 26 68.74 -4.32 -75.33
C GLN A 26 68.27 -5.29 -74.23
N ILE A 27 68.95 -6.44 -74.06
CA ILE A 27 68.61 -7.42 -73.00
C ILE A 27 68.78 -6.80 -71.61
N ASN A 28 69.88 -6.06 -71.39
CA ASN A 28 70.12 -5.38 -70.13
C ASN A 28 69.15 -4.21 -69.87
N LEU A 29 68.67 -3.53 -70.92
CA LEU A 29 67.67 -2.47 -70.81
C LEU A 29 66.28 -3.03 -70.43
N LEU A 30 65.91 -4.20 -70.95
CA LEU A 30 64.59 -4.80 -70.74
C LEU A 30 64.46 -5.54 -69.39
N LEU A 31 65.49 -6.27 -68.95
CA LEU A 31 65.41 -7.10 -67.75
C LEU A 31 65.79 -6.36 -66.45
N GLY A 32 66.77 -5.46 -66.47
CA GLY A 32 67.19 -4.69 -65.28
C GLY A 32 67.57 -5.57 -64.06
N LYS A 33 67.52 -5.00 -62.84
CA LYS A 33 67.90 -5.68 -61.56
C LYS A 33 66.72 -6.29 -60.79
N ASP A 34 65.52 -6.32 -61.35
CA ASP A 34 64.30 -6.64 -60.60
C ASP A 34 63.82 -8.08 -60.88
N ALA A 35 63.87 -8.94 -59.86
CA ALA A 35 63.62 -10.39 -59.99
C ALA A 35 62.19 -10.73 -60.44
N LYS A 36 61.23 -9.81 -60.29
CA LYS A 36 59.86 -10.00 -60.77
C LYS A 36 59.72 -9.91 -62.30
N LYS A 37 60.72 -9.38 -63.01
CA LYS A 37 60.70 -9.25 -64.48
C LYS A 37 61.26 -10.46 -65.22
N LEU A 38 61.68 -11.52 -64.51
CA LEU A 38 62.15 -12.77 -65.10
C LEU A 38 61.08 -13.51 -65.90
N SER A 39 59.79 -13.33 -65.61
CA SER A 39 58.71 -13.94 -66.38
C SER A 39 58.66 -13.46 -67.85
N SER A 40 59.17 -12.26 -68.13
CA SER A 40 59.23 -11.68 -69.49
C SER A 40 60.37 -12.22 -70.36
N ILE A 41 61.22 -13.11 -69.84
CA ILE A 41 62.37 -13.68 -70.59
C ILE A 41 61.89 -14.51 -71.79
N SER A 42 60.80 -15.27 -71.64
CA SER A 42 60.21 -16.06 -72.73
C SER A 42 59.81 -15.18 -73.93
N GLU A 43 59.25 -14.00 -73.70
CA GLU A 43 58.86 -13.07 -74.76
C GLU A 43 60.07 -12.44 -75.47
N VAL A 44 61.14 -12.15 -74.74
CA VAL A 44 62.39 -11.60 -75.30
C VAL A 44 63.09 -12.64 -76.19
N VAL A 45 63.09 -13.91 -75.78
CA VAL A 45 63.63 -15.02 -76.58
C VAL A 45 62.84 -15.19 -77.88
N GLN A 46 61.51 -15.07 -77.83
CA GLN A 46 60.67 -15.17 -79.03
C GLN A 46 60.93 -14.02 -80.02
N LEU A 47 61.17 -12.79 -79.54
CA LEU A 47 61.47 -11.63 -80.38
C LEU A 47 62.79 -11.79 -81.16
N PHE A 48 63.84 -12.28 -80.49
CA PHE A 48 65.14 -12.52 -81.11
C PHE A 48 65.11 -13.71 -82.08
N SER A 49 64.32 -14.75 -81.77
CA SER A 49 64.07 -15.87 -82.67
C SER A 49 63.40 -15.42 -83.98
N ASN A 50 62.39 -14.53 -83.90
CA ASN A 50 61.71 -14.01 -85.09
C ASN A 50 62.61 -13.11 -85.95
N THR A 51 63.49 -12.31 -85.35
CA THR A 51 64.45 -11.47 -86.10
C THR A 51 65.53 -12.30 -86.80
N LYS A 52 65.93 -13.45 -86.22
CA LYS A 52 66.81 -14.44 -86.87
C LYS A 52 66.17 -14.97 -88.16
N VAL A 53 64.93 -15.46 -88.09
CA VAL A 53 64.22 -16.03 -89.25
C VAL A 53 64.05 -14.99 -90.37
N ASP A 54 63.84 -13.72 -90.04
CA ASP A 54 63.68 -12.65 -91.04
C ASP A 54 65.02 -12.27 -91.70
N MET A 55 66.14 -12.37 -90.97
CA MET A 55 67.48 -12.19 -91.52
C MET A 55 67.93 -13.39 -92.38
N GLU A 56 67.60 -14.61 -91.97
CA GLU A 56 67.87 -15.84 -92.74
C GLU A 56 67.15 -15.82 -94.09
N LYS A 57 65.87 -15.40 -94.12
CA LYS A 57 65.10 -15.23 -95.37
C LYS A 57 65.67 -14.15 -96.30
N LYS A 58 66.27 -13.09 -95.74
CA LYS A 58 66.95 -12.04 -96.55
C LYS A 58 68.30 -12.50 -97.09
N LEU A 59 68.95 -13.48 -96.45
CA LEU A 59 70.23 -14.06 -96.85
C LEU A 59 70.08 -15.12 -97.96
N GLU A 60 68.94 -15.81 -98.01
CA GLU A 60 68.62 -16.86 -98.99
C GLU A 60 68.56 -16.35 -100.46
N PHE A 61 68.49 -15.03 -100.68
CA PHE A 61 68.40 -14.41 -102.02
C PHE A 61 69.76 -13.97 -102.63
N VAL A 62 70.88 -14.00 -101.88
CA VAL A 62 72.23 -13.58 -102.35
C VAL A 62 73.17 -14.79 -102.61
N SER A 63 72.59 -15.97 -102.81
CA SER A 63 73.22 -17.31 -102.77
C SER A 63 74.27 -17.66 -103.85
N ASN A 64 75.05 -16.74 -104.42
CA ASN A 64 76.12 -17.10 -105.37
C ASN A 64 77.39 -16.23 -105.22
N ALA A 65 78.00 -16.19 -104.03
CA ALA A 65 79.46 -16.03 -103.82
C ALA A 65 79.83 -15.99 -102.32
N ALA A 66 80.61 -16.97 -101.86
CA ALA A 66 81.31 -17.09 -100.55
C ALA A 66 80.50 -17.61 -99.31
N PRO A 67 80.65 -18.89 -98.89
CA PRO A 67 79.89 -19.53 -97.81
C PRO A 67 80.46 -19.42 -96.38
N ASP A 68 81.75 -19.11 -96.19
CA ASP A 68 82.43 -19.51 -94.93
C ASP A 68 82.21 -18.57 -93.72
N HIS A 69 81.74 -17.33 -93.94
CA HIS A 69 81.56 -16.35 -92.85
C HIS A 69 80.15 -16.31 -92.24
N ILE A 70 79.15 -16.95 -92.88
CA ILE A 70 77.77 -17.00 -92.37
C ILE A 70 77.61 -18.11 -91.32
N SER A 71 78.32 -19.23 -91.50
CA SER A 71 78.26 -20.35 -90.57
C SER A 71 78.75 -20.01 -89.15
N THR A 72 79.68 -19.07 -89.02
CA THR A 72 80.25 -18.67 -87.71
C THR A 72 79.33 -17.75 -86.92
N ALA A 73 78.62 -16.83 -87.58
CA ALA A 73 77.66 -15.94 -86.91
C ALA A 73 76.40 -16.68 -86.44
N VAL A 74 75.93 -17.67 -87.22
CA VAL A 74 74.82 -18.56 -86.84
C VAL A 74 75.18 -19.43 -85.64
N LEU A 75 76.41 -19.99 -85.62
CA LEU A 75 76.91 -20.79 -84.48
C LEU A 75 77.01 -19.97 -83.19
N GLU A 76 77.51 -18.73 -83.23
CA GLU A 76 77.59 -17.88 -82.03
C GLU A 76 76.20 -17.49 -81.50
N ALA A 77 75.23 -17.22 -82.38
CA ALA A 77 73.85 -16.90 -81.99
C ALA A 77 73.15 -18.13 -81.36
N GLU A 78 73.36 -19.32 -81.92
CA GLU A 78 72.87 -20.58 -81.35
C GLU A 78 73.47 -20.87 -79.97
N GLN A 79 74.76 -20.57 -79.78
CA GLN A 79 75.41 -20.74 -78.49
C GLN A 79 74.89 -19.75 -77.42
N GLN A 80 74.53 -18.52 -77.79
CA GLN A 80 73.95 -17.54 -76.87
C GLN A 80 72.49 -17.89 -76.52
N LEU A 81 71.72 -18.43 -77.46
CA LEU A 81 70.35 -18.90 -77.22
C LEU A 81 70.36 -20.08 -76.23
N SER A 82 71.25 -21.05 -76.45
CA SER A 82 71.46 -22.18 -75.55
C SER A 82 71.76 -21.71 -74.12
N LYS A 83 72.56 -20.65 -73.96
CA LYS A 83 72.90 -20.10 -72.64
C LYS A 83 71.74 -19.33 -72.00
N SER A 84 70.88 -18.69 -72.80
CA SER A 84 69.66 -18.06 -72.32
C SER A 84 68.62 -19.09 -71.87
N GLU A 85 68.49 -20.19 -72.60
CA GLU A 85 67.63 -21.32 -72.21
C GLU A 85 68.14 -21.98 -70.93
N GLU A 86 69.46 -22.16 -70.78
CA GLU A 86 70.07 -22.63 -69.52
C GLU A 86 69.70 -21.74 -68.31
N LEU A 87 69.84 -20.41 -68.43
CA LEU A 87 69.49 -19.48 -67.36
C LEU A 87 67.99 -19.45 -67.05
N CYS A 88 67.14 -19.67 -68.05
CA CYS A 88 65.70 -19.75 -67.86
C CYS A 88 65.32 -21.04 -67.10
N ASN A 89 65.95 -22.16 -67.46
CA ASN A 89 65.80 -23.43 -66.76
C ASN A 89 66.30 -23.31 -65.30
N GLU A 90 67.41 -22.63 -65.06
CA GLU A 90 67.96 -22.40 -63.71
C GLU A 90 67.02 -21.50 -62.88
N ALA A 91 66.40 -20.48 -63.49
CA ALA A 91 65.40 -19.64 -62.82
C ALA A 91 64.10 -20.39 -62.50
N GLU A 92 63.63 -21.26 -63.40
CA GLU A 92 62.49 -22.14 -63.15
C GLU A 92 62.79 -23.15 -62.05
N GLU A 93 64.00 -23.70 -62.00
CA GLU A 93 64.47 -24.59 -60.94
C GLU A 93 64.48 -23.89 -59.58
N ILE A 94 65.01 -22.67 -59.50
CA ILE A 94 65.01 -21.88 -58.26
C ILE A 94 63.58 -21.55 -57.80
N LEU A 95 62.67 -21.20 -58.71
CA LEU A 95 61.26 -20.94 -58.35
C LEU A 95 60.58 -22.20 -57.83
N LYS A 96 60.90 -23.36 -58.42
CA LYS A 96 60.42 -24.67 -57.96
C LYS A 96 60.96 -24.97 -56.56
N ASP A 97 62.24 -24.74 -56.32
CA ASP A 97 62.88 -24.93 -55.01
C ASP A 97 62.29 -24.00 -53.94
N VAL A 98 62.06 -22.73 -54.25
CA VAL A 98 61.41 -21.78 -53.33
C VAL A 98 59.98 -22.20 -53.01
N SER A 99 59.24 -22.69 -54.00
CA SER A 99 57.88 -23.22 -53.78
C SER A 99 57.90 -24.46 -52.89
N ILE A 100 58.84 -25.39 -53.11
CA ILE A 100 59.04 -26.58 -52.28
C ILE A 100 59.40 -26.18 -50.83
N GLN A 101 60.29 -25.19 -50.64
CA GLN A 101 60.64 -24.72 -49.30
C GLN A 101 59.48 -24.03 -48.59
N LYS A 102 58.67 -23.23 -49.30
CA LYS A 102 57.46 -22.61 -48.75
C LYS A 102 56.46 -23.67 -48.27
N GLU A 103 56.23 -24.70 -49.07
CA GLU A 103 55.33 -25.81 -48.75
C GLU A 103 55.84 -26.63 -47.56
N LYS A 104 57.16 -26.84 -47.48
CA LYS A 104 57.83 -27.48 -46.34
C LYS A 104 57.72 -26.65 -45.05
N VAL A 105 57.92 -25.33 -45.13
CA VAL A 105 57.79 -24.41 -43.97
C VAL A 105 56.33 -24.30 -43.52
N SER A 106 55.35 -24.28 -44.43
CA SER A 106 53.93 -24.33 -44.05
C SER A 106 53.55 -25.67 -43.42
N GLY A 107 54.13 -26.78 -43.90
CA GLY A 107 53.94 -28.10 -43.29
C GLY A 107 54.52 -28.16 -41.87
N LEU A 108 55.68 -27.57 -41.64
CA LEU A 108 56.28 -27.45 -40.30
C LEU A 108 55.45 -26.53 -39.38
N LEU A 109 54.95 -25.40 -39.88
CA LEU A 109 54.09 -24.50 -39.11
C LEU A 109 52.78 -25.18 -38.71
N GLY A 110 52.12 -25.89 -39.63
CA GLY A 110 50.92 -26.67 -39.33
C GLY A 110 51.17 -27.83 -38.35
N SER A 111 52.36 -28.45 -38.40
CA SER A 111 52.77 -29.46 -37.42
C SER A 111 52.94 -28.86 -36.02
N VAL A 112 53.57 -27.68 -35.91
CA VAL A 112 53.77 -26.99 -34.63
C VAL A 112 52.47 -26.41 -34.08
N GLU A 113 51.59 -25.88 -34.93
CA GLU A 113 50.24 -25.45 -34.55
C GLU A 113 49.42 -26.63 -34.02
N GLY A 114 49.50 -27.81 -34.68
CA GLY A 114 48.87 -29.03 -34.20
C GLY A 114 49.42 -29.54 -32.86
N GLU A 115 50.74 -29.46 -32.65
CA GLU A 115 51.37 -29.81 -31.36
C GLU A 115 51.00 -28.82 -30.25
N LEU A 116 50.92 -27.53 -30.54
CA LEU A 116 50.50 -26.50 -29.58
C LEU A 116 49.02 -26.63 -29.21
N GLU A 117 48.16 -26.95 -30.18
CA GLU A 117 46.74 -27.21 -29.93
C GLU A 117 46.54 -28.46 -29.09
N LEU A 118 47.33 -29.52 -29.33
CA LEU A 118 47.35 -30.70 -28.47
C LEU A 118 47.80 -30.35 -27.04
N MET A 119 48.80 -29.50 -26.89
CA MET A 119 49.29 -29.04 -25.58
C MET A 119 48.21 -28.25 -24.81
N LEU A 120 47.50 -27.33 -25.49
CA LEU A 120 46.38 -26.60 -24.90
C LEU A 120 45.21 -27.52 -24.52
N GLN A 121 44.93 -28.54 -25.34
CA GLN A 121 43.93 -29.57 -25.01
C GLN A 121 44.35 -30.42 -23.81
N MET A 122 45.64 -30.80 -23.72
CA MET A 122 46.17 -31.54 -22.57
C MET A 122 46.08 -30.71 -21.29
N ASP A 123 46.42 -29.42 -21.33
CA ASP A 123 46.29 -28.52 -20.18
C ASP A 123 44.82 -28.36 -19.76
N ALA A 124 43.90 -28.22 -20.73
CA ALA A 124 42.46 -28.16 -20.46
C ALA A 124 41.92 -29.44 -19.80
N VAL A 125 42.35 -30.62 -20.28
CA VAL A 125 41.99 -31.92 -19.69
C VAL A 125 42.58 -32.06 -18.29
N HIS A 126 43.82 -31.65 -18.07
CA HIS A 126 44.45 -31.67 -16.76
C HIS A 126 43.72 -30.76 -15.76
N CYS A 127 43.35 -29.54 -16.18
CA CYS A 127 42.53 -28.64 -15.36
C CYS A 127 41.15 -29.22 -15.05
N TYR A 128 40.47 -29.82 -16.03
CA TYR A 128 39.17 -30.49 -15.82
C TYR A 128 39.30 -31.64 -14.82
N GLN A 129 40.34 -32.48 -14.97
CA GLN A 129 40.62 -33.59 -14.06
C GLN A 129 40.94 -33.10 -12.65
N ALA A 130 41.69 -32.01 -12.50
CA ALA A 130 42.01 -31.43 -11.21
C ALA A 130 40.75 -30.95 -10.47
N TRP A 131 39.82 -30.28 -11.17
CA TRP A 131 38.53 -29.90 -10.60
C TRP A 131 37.74 -31.13 -10.16
N VAL A 132 37.54 -32.11 -11.05
CA VAL A 132 36.80 -33.35 -10.71
C VAL A 132 37.41 -34.04 -9.49
N LYS A 133 38.74 -34.16 -9.43
CA LYS A 133 39.45 -34.78 -8.30
C LYS A 133 39.20 -34.01 -7.01
N SER A 134 39.31 -32.68 -7.01
CA SER A 134 39.07 -31.84 -5.83
C SER A 134 37.63 -32.01 -5.29
N ILE A 135 36.65 -32.05 -6.18
CA ILE A 135 35.23 -32.23 -5.83
C ILE A 135 35.02 -33.62 -5.20
N GLN A 136 35.62 -34.65 -5.81
CA GLN A 136 35.57 -36.02 -5.30
C GLN A 136 36.28 -36.19 -3.96
N GLU A 137 37.42 -35.52 -3.75
CA GLU A 137 38.16 -35.52 -2.48
C GLU A 137 37.30 -34.90 -1.37
N ILE A 138 36.70 -33.72 -1.59
CA ILE A 138 35.79 -33.10 -0.61
C ILE A 138 34.59 -33.99 -0.32
N SER A 139 33.99 -34.59 -1.36
CA SER A 139 32.88 -35.54 -1.20
C SER A 139 33.31 -36.82 -0.44
N SER A 140 34.52 -37.32 -0.66
CA SER A 140 35.07 -38.48 0.06
C SER A 140 35.31 -38.15 1.54
N ASP A 141 35.88 -36.98 1.82
CA ASP A 141 36.09 -36.47 3.17
C ASP A 141 34.76 -36.38 3.94
N MET A 142 33.74 -35.77 3.34
CA MET A 142 32.40 -35.68 3.93
C MET A 142 31.77 -37.06 4.18
N THR A 143 32.02 -38.03 3.29
CA THR A 143 31.55 -39.42 3.47
C THR A 143 32.25 -40.09 4.65
N GLY A 144 33.57 -39.89 4.77
CA GLY A 144 34.37 -40.37 5.90
C GLY A 144 33.89 -39.79 7.23
N MET A 145 33.66 -38.47 7.29
CA MET A 145 33.19 -37.77 8.49
C MET A 145 31.82 -38.30 8.98
N MET A 146 30.85 -38.51 8.08
CA MET A 146 29.56 -39.09 8.48
C MET A 146 29.64 -40.56 8.92
N SER A 147 30.63 -41.31 8.42
CA SER A 147 30.81 -42.73 8.75
C SER A 147 31.57 -42.93 10.07
N GLY A 148 32.42 -41.96 10.44
CA GLY A 148 33.33 -42.03 11.60
C GLY A 148 32.69 -41.73 12.95
N GLY A 149 31.41 -41.36 13.01
CA GLY A 149 30.70 -41.09 14.27
C GLY A 149 31.19 -39.85 15.02
N SER A 150 31.97 -38.96 14.39
CA SER A 150 32.32 -37.67 14.98
C SER A 150 31.12 -36.74 14.92
N ASP A 151 30.62 -36.30 16.07
CA ASP A 151 29.47 -35.38 16.23
C ASP A 151 29.79 -33.92 15.81
N ASP A 152 30.88 -33.71 15.05
CA ASP A 152 31.33 -32.37 14.66
C ASP A 152 30.64 -31.90 13.36
N GLY A 153 29.37 -31.49 13.52
CA GLY A 153 28.59 -30.91 12.42
C GLY A 153 29.22 -29.65 11.80
N SER A 154 30.08 -28.94 12.54
CA SER A 154 30.74 -27.72 12.06
C SER A 154 31.79 -28.01 10.99
N ALA A 155 32.61 -29.05 11.17
CA ALA A 155 33.61 -29.48 10.18
C ALA A 155 32.94 -29.93 8.88
N LEU A 156 31.80 -30.62 9.00
CA LEU A 156 31.06 -31.11 7.84
C LEU A 156 30.42 -29.96 7.05
N LEU A 157 29.85 -28.96 7.73
CA LEU A 157 29.31 -27.76 7.08
C LEU A 157 30.42 -26.91 6.44
N SER A 158 31.62 -26.87 7.02
CA SER A 158 32.78 -26.22 6.38
C SER A 158 33.11 -26.85 5.03
N ARG A 159 33.14 -28.20 4.93
CA ARG A 159 33.36 -28.90 3.66
C ARG A 159 32.23 -28.68 2.67
N TYR A 160 30.99 -28.62 3.14
CA TYR A 160 29.85 -28.26 2.29
C TYR A 160 29.97 -26.83 1.74
N SER A 161 30.42 -25.87 2.56
CA SER A 161 30.69 -24.49 2.12
C SER A 161 31.77 -24.44 1.04
N GLU A 162 32.82 -25.25 1.15
CA GLU A 162 33.85 -25.35 0.08
C GLU A 162 33.22 -25.79 -1.25
N LEU A 163 32.29 -26.75 -1.25
CA LEU A 163 31.57 -27.13 -2.47
C LEU A 163 30.68 -26.00 -3.02
N GLN A 164 30.08 -25.18 -2.16
CA GLN A 164 29.31 -24.01 -2.58
C GLN A 164 30.22 -22.99 -3.26
N ASP A 165 31.39 -22.71 -2.69
CA ASP A 165 32.37 -21.79 -3.27
C ASP A 165 32.85 -22.29 -4.65
N ILE A 166 33.12 -23.59 -4.79
CA ILE A 166 33.49 -24.19 -6.08
C ILE A 166 32.36 -24.02 -7.10
N LEU A 167 31.10 -24.25 -6.72
CA LEU A 167 29.97 -24.03 -7.63
C LEU A 167 29.89 -22.57 -8.09
N LEU A 168 30.06 -21.60 -7.18
CA LEU A 168 30.07 -20.17 -7.51
C LEU A 168 31.25 -19.78 -8.42
N HIS A 169 32.34 -20.53 -8.40
CA HIS A 169 33.48 -20.34 -9.28
C HIS A 169 33.30 -20.98 -10.67
N VAL A 170 32.56 -22.08 -10.78
CA VAL A 170 32.33 -22.81 -12.04
C VAL A 170 31.13 -22.25 -12.81
N SER A 171 30.08 -21.86 -12.09
CA SER A 171 28.83 -21.31 -12.62
C SER A 171 29.05 -19.96 -13.33
N GLY A 172 28.59 -19.85 -14.58
CA GLY A 172 28.68 -18.62 -15.39
C GLY A 172 30.09 -18.19 -15.82
N ARG A 173 31.15 -18.89 -15.38
CA ARG A 173 32.56 -18.56 -15.68
C ARG A 173 33.25 -19.57 -16.59
N THR A 174 32.63 -20.72 -16.85
CA THR A 174 33.20 -21.79 -17.68
C THR A 174 32.25 -22.18 -18.80
N ALA A 175 32.80 -22.59 -19.95
CA ALA A 175 32.01 -23.20 -21.04
C ALA A 175 31.77 -24.71 -20.83
N CYS A 176 32.22 -25.26 -19.70
CA CYS A 176 32.22 -26.70 -19.41
C CYS A 176 30.91 -27.14 -18.73
N SER A 177 29.85 -27.29 -19.52
CA SER A 177 28.51 -27.67 -19.03
C SER A 177 28.49 -28.99 -18.24
N ASN A 178 29.36 -29.94 -18.57
CA ASN A 178 29.45 -31.23 -17.87
C ASN A 178 30.05 -31.09 -16.47
N LEU A 179 31.03 -30.20 -16.28
CA LEU A 179 31.63 -29.93 -14.97
C LEU A 179 30.65 -29.18 -14.07
N GLU A 180 29.97 -28.18 -14.64
CA GLU A 180 28.92 -27.43 -13.94
C GLU A 180 27.78 -28.34 -13.49
N ARG A 181 27.31 -29.24 -14.38
CA ARG A 181 26.31 -30.23 -14.04
C ARG A 181 26.79 -31.20 -12.96
N PHE A 182 28.01 -31.75 -13.09
CA PHE A 182 28.58 -32.65 -12.09
C PHE A 182 28.69 -31.98 -10.71
N MET A 183 29.10 -30.70 -10.67
CA MET A 183 29.14 -29.90 -9.45
C MET A 183 27.76 -29.70 -8.83
N LEU A 184 26.80 -29.29 -9.64
CA LEU A 184 25.44 -29.06 -9.20
C LEU A 184 24.78 -30.35 -8.67
N ASP A 185 24.98 -31.46 -9.37
CA ASP A 185 24.47 -32.78 -8.96
C ASP A 185 25.13 -33.23 -7.65
N THR A 186 26.45 -33.03 -7.50
CA THR A 186 27.19 -33.36 -6.28
C THR A 186 26.75 -32.50 -5.08
N LEU A 187 26.62 -31.19 -5.27
CA LEU A 187 26.15 -30.28 -4.23
C LEU A 187 24.70 -30.57 -3.85
N THR A 188 23.85 -30.90 -4.83
CA THR A 188 22.44 -31.29 -4.61
C THR A 188 22.33 -32.60 -3.84
N TYR A 189 23.16 -33.59 -4.16
CA TYR A 189 23.24 -34.82 -3.40
C TYR A 189 23.60 -34.55 -1.92
N TRP A 190 24.66 -33.78 -1.67
CA TRP A 190 25.09 -33.47 -0.30
C TRP A 190 24.06 -32.63 0.45
N HIS A 191 23.51 -31.60 -0.18
CA HIS A 191 22.45 -30.77 0.41
C HIS A 191 21.27 -31.63 0.88
N ASN A 192 20.74 -32.48 -0.01
CA ASN A 192 19.60 -33.35 0.32
C ASN A 192 19.95 -34.32 1.46
N ARG A 193 21.16 -34.91 1.43
CA ARG A 193 21.61 -35.86 2.45
C ARG A 193 21.75 -35.18 3.82
N LEU A 194 22.35 -33.99 3.89
CA LEU A 194 22.52 -33.27 5.15
C LEU A 194 21.21 -32.74 5.72
N VAL A 195 20.37 -32.15 4.88
CA VAL A 195 19.03 -31.73 5.30
C VAL A 195 18.24 -32.93 5.82
N GLN A 196 18.30 -34.08 5.16
CA GLN A 196 17.63 -35.30 5.62
C GLN A 196 18.17 -35.77 6.99
N THR A 197 19.49 -35.90 7.14
CA THR A 197 20.12 -36.34 8.39
C THR A 197 19.80 -35.40 9.55
N TYR A 198 20.07 -34.10 9.38
CA TYR A 198 19.82 -33.13 10.45
C TYR A 198 18.33 -32.94 10.74
N SER A 199 17.43 -33.09 9.75
CA SER A 199 15.98 -33.08 10.02
C SER A 199 15.54 -34.30 10.83
N GLN A 200 16.13 -35.47 10.60
CA GLN A 200 15.83 -36.67 11.36
C GLN A 200 16.30 -36.52 12.82
N GLU A 201 17.54 -36.07 13.03
CA GLU A 201 18.06 -35.79 14.37
C GLU A 201 17.24 -34.71 15.09
N PHE A 202 16.79 -33.69 14.35
CA PHE A 202 15.92 -32.65 14.89
C PHE A 202 14.58 -33.22 15.35
N ASP A 203 13.93 -34.07 14.53
CA ASP A 203 12.68 -34.75 14.87
C ASP A 203 12.86 -35.67 16.10
N GLU A 204 14.01 -36.34 16.26
CA GLU A 204 14.33 -37.16 17.45
C GLU A 204 14.47 -36.32 18.72
N VAL A 205 15.14 -35.15 18.64
CA VAL A 205 15.26 -34.21 19.76
C VAL A 205 13.90 -33.61 20.12
N LEU A 206 13.05 -33.28 19.14
CA LEU A 206 11.70 -32.80 19.41
C LEU A 206 10.86 -33.87 20.14
N GLN A 207 10.97 -35.13 19.74
CA GLN A 207 10.29 -36.23 20.42
C GLN A 207 10.77 -36.40 21.87
N SER A 208 12.08 -36.29 22.12
CA SER A 208 12.63 -36.37 23.48
C SER A 208 12.17 -35.21 24.38
N LEU A 209 12.01 -34.02 23.80
CA LEU A 209 11.44 -32.84 24.45
C LEU A 209 9.90 -32.91 24.61
N LYS A 210 9.26 -33.98 24.14
CA LYS A 210 7.79 -34.15 24.10
C LYS A 210 7.08 -33.03 23.35
N TYR A 211 7.75 -32.46 22.35
CA TYR A 211 7.18 -31.46 21.44
C TYR A 211 6.21 -32.16 20.45
N PRO A 212 5.07 -31.55 20.09
CA PRO A 212 4.58 -30.22 20.48
C PRO A 212 3.92 -30.18 21.86
N PHE A 213 3.91 -29.01 22.49
CA PHE A 213 3.34 -28.82 23.83
C PHE A 213 1.82 -28.73 23.76
N ILE A 214 1.16 -29.80 24.22
CA ILE A 214 -0.30 -29.91 24.31
C ILE A 214 -0.72 -29.88 25.78
N SER A 215 -1.98 -29.53 26.06
CA SER A 215 -2.58 -29.43 27.40
C SER A 215 -2.25 -30.58 28.38
N THR A 216 -1.97 -31.79 27.89
CA THR A 216 -1.58 -32.94 28.72
C THR A 216 -0.13 -32.90 29.20
N ASN A 217 0.73 -32.14 28.52
CA ASN A 217 2.17 -32.01 28.79
C ASN A 217 2.58 -30.57 29.15
N THR A 218 1.65 -29.63 29.28
CA THR A 218 1.92 -28.21 29.58
C THR A 218 2.57 -28.01 30.96
N THR A 219 2.30 -28.89 31.94
CA THR A 219 3.00 -28.91 33.24
C THR A 219 4.50 -29.18 33.11
N VAL A 220 4.96 -29.77 32.00
CA VAL A 220 6.39 -29.96 31.71
C VAL A 220 7.07 -28.63 31.38
N LEU A 221 6.36 -27.60 30.91
CA LEU A 221 6.92 -26.26 30.67
C LEU A 221 7.33 -25.53 31.96
N GLN A 222 6.83 -25.96 33.14
CA GLN A 222 7.25 -25.37 34.43
C GLN A 222 8.60 -25.90 34.90
N ALA A 223 9.10 -26.99 34.33
CA ALA A 223 10.45 -27.49 34.55
C ALA A 223 11.31 -27.12 33.34
N ASP A 224 12.50 -26.56 33.58
CA ASP A 224 13.44 -26.27 32.49
C ASP A 224 13.77 -27.59 31.74
N PRO A 225 13.59 -27.64 30.41
CA PRO A 225 13.98 -28.80 29.61
C PRO A 225 15.48 -29.07 29.73
N ASP A 226 15.87 -30.34 29.53
CA ASP A 226 17.27 -30.75 29.68
C ASP A 226 18.22 -29.85 28.87
N PRO A 227 19.20 -29.18 29.53
CA PRO A 227 20.10 -28.24 28.84
C PRO A 227 20.87 -28.88 27.68
N GLY A 228 21.18 -30.18 27.76
CA GLY A 228 21.85 -30.91 26.69
C GLY A 228 20.99 -31.03 25.43
N GLN A 229 19.73 -31.42 25.59
CA GLN A 229 18.76 -31.50 24.49
C GLN A 229 18.48 -30.14 23.85
N ILE A 230 18.35 -29.09 24.66
CA ILE A 230 18.15 -27.72 24.15
C ILE A 230 19.37 -27.24 23.37
N LYS A 231 20.58 -27.48 23.87
CA LYS A 231 21.80 -27.11 23.14
C LYS A 231 21.89 -27.84 21.81
N LYS A 232 21.63 -29.15 21.79
CA LYS A 232 21.58 -29.94 20.55
C LYS A 232 20.52 -29.41 19.58
N LEU A 233 19.34 -29.02 20.07
CA LEU A 233 18.30 -28.39 19.24
C LEU A 233 18.77 -27.07 18.62
N GLN A 234 19.48 -26.23 19.38
CA GLN A 234 20.02 -24.96 18.89
C GLN A 234 21.12 -25.17 17.84
N GLU A 235 22.01 -26.13 18.06
CA GLU A 235 23.05 -26.54 17.11
C GLU A 235 22.44 -27.05 15.79
N LEU A 236 21.46 -27.96 15.87
CA LEU A 236 20.74 -28.44 14.69
C LEU A 236 19.94 -27.34 13.98
N THR A 237 19.35 -26.40 14.74
CA THR A 237 18.69 -25.22 14.17
C THR A 237 19.70 -24.40 13.35
N SER A 238 20.88 -24.12 13.92
CA SER A 238 21.97 -23.41 13.24
C SER A 238 22.43 -24.13 11.96
N HIS A 239 22.61 -25.45 12.02
CA HIS A 239 23.00 -26.26 10.86
C HIS A 239 21.96 -26.22 9.74
N LEU A 240 20.67 -26.37 10.08
CA LEU A 240 19.57 -26.32 9.11
C LEU A 240 19.36 -24.92 8.53
N LEU A 241 19.70 -23.85 9.26
CA LEU A 241 19.67 -22.48 8.72
C LEU A 241 20.74 -22.27 7.65
N GLN A 242 21.96 -22.77 7.86
CA GLN A 242 23.05 -22.71 6.87
C GLN A 242 22.70 -23.49 5.59
N LEU A 243 21.88 -24.54 5.72
CA LEU A 243 21.39 -25.36 4.61
C LEU A 243 20.03 -24.91 4.06
N ASN A 244 19.52 -23.72 4.43
CA ASN A 244 18.18 -23.32 4.01
C ASN A 244 18.10 -22.97 2.51
N GLU A 245 19.20 -22.51 1.90
CA GLU A 245 19.25 -22.19 0.47
C GLU A 245 19.53 -23.42 -0.39
N LYS A 246 18.71 -23.61 -1.43
CA LYS A 246 18.90 -24.73 -2.35
C LYS A 246 20.07 -24.46 -3.30
N PRO A 247 20.79 -25.49 -3.74
CA PRO A 247 21.90 -25.38 -4.69
C PRO A 247 21.58 -24.55 -5.96
N LEU A 248 20.42 -24.80 -6.56
CA LEU A 248 19.95 -24.08 -7.76
C LEU A 248 19.69 -22.58 -7.52
N THR A 249 19.30 -22.20 -6.31
CA THR A 249 19.01 -20.78 -5.98
C THR A 249 20.28 -19.95 -5.80
N LEU A 250 21.42 -20.60 -5.47
CA LEU A 250 22.72 -19.93 -5.35
C LEU A 250 23.21 -19.39 -6.70
N VAL A 251 22.98 -20.14 -7.77
CA VAL A 251 23.36 -19.77 -9.15
C VAL A 251 22.53 -18.58 -9.66
N SER A 252 21.21 -18.58 -9.41
CA SER A 252 20.29 -17.54 -9.89
C SER A 252 20.49 -16.14 -9.29
N LYS A 253 21.17 -16.02 -8.14
CA LYS A 253 21.41 -14.72 -7.46
C LYS A 253 22.65 -13.98 -7.99
N GLN A 254 23.56 -14.67 -8.70
CA GLN A 254 24.82 -14.07 -9.17
C GLN A 254 24.64 -13.13 -10.37
N ASP A 255 23.56 -13.25 -11.14
CA ASP A 255 23.29 -12.39 -12.31
C ASP A 255 22.97 -10.91 -11.95
N VAL A 256 22.84 -10.57 -10.65
CA VAL A 256 22.41 -9.23 -10.20
C VAL A 256 23.55 -8.41 -9.56
N ASN A 257 24.70 -9.01 -9.22
CA ASN A 257 25.72 -8.34 -8.39
C ASN A 257 27.14 -8.51 -8.95
N PHE A 258 27.40 -7.90 -10.11
CA PHE A 258 28.74 -7.77 -10.70
C PHE A 258 29.17 -6.29 -10.75
N ASP A 259 29.52 -5.73 -9.59
CA ASP A 259 30.60 -4.75 -9.51
C ASP A 259 31.13 -4.66 -8.07
N GLN A 260 32.46 -4.67 -7.92
CA GLN A 260 33.25 -4.60 -6.67
C GLN A 260 33.45 -5.89 -5.86
N LYS A 261 34.46 -6.67 -6.25
CA LYS A 261 35.69 -6.85 -5.46
C LYS A 261 36.71 -7.67 -6.25
N ARG A 262 37.75 -6.98 -6.71
CA ARG A 262 38.90 -7.58 -7.39
C ARG A 262 39.86 -8.09 -6.30
N GLY A 263 39.82 -9.39 -6.03
CA GLY A 263 40.80 -10.13 -5.23
C GLY A 263 41.45 -11.20 -6.11
N SER A 264 42.77 -11.37 -5.98
CA SER A 264 43.60 -12.25 -6.81
C SER A 264 43.09 -13.71 -6.85
N PRO A 265 43.32 -14.46 -7.94
CA PRO A 265 42.85 -15.84 -8.07
C PRO A 265 43.57 -16.79 -7.10
N LEU A 266 42.80 -17.52 -6.29
CA LEU A 266 43.29 -18.47 -5.28
C LEU A 266 44.03 -19.69 -5.87
N TRP A 267 43.94 -19.95 -7.17
CA TRP A 267 44.54 -21.14 -7.80
C TRP A 267 46.08 -21.09 -7.90
N LYS A 268 46.71 -19.91 -7.70
CA LYS A 268 48.18 -19.79 -7.72
C LYS A 268 48.86 -20.28 -6.45
N ASP A 269 48.15 -20.32 -5.32
CA ASP A 269 48.77 -20.68 -4.03
C ASP A 269 48.70 -22.19 -3.72
N THR A 270 47.95 -22.97 -4.51
CA THR A 270 47.75 -24.42 -4.26
C THR A 270 48.67 -25.33 -5.09
N LEU A 271 49.54 -24.77 -5.94
CA LEU A 271 50.39 -25.53 -6.88
C LEU A 271 51.89 -25.28 -6.69
N ASP A 272 52.35 -25.12 -5.45
CA ASP A 272 53.79 -25.02 -5.15
C ASP A 272 54.24 -26.23 -4.30
N PRO A 273 54.81 -27.30 -4.91
CA PRO A 273 55.23 -28.50 -4.19
C PRO A 273 56.45 -28.29 -3.26
N ALA A 274 57.03 -27.10 -3.23
CA ALA A 274 58.34 -26.84 -2.62
C ALA A 274 58.31 -26.40 -1.15
N LYS A 275 57.16 -26.37 -0.46
CA LYS A 275 57.08 -25.91 0.95
C LYS A 275 56.72 -26.96 2.00
N ASN A 276 56.37 -28.18 1.63
CA ASN A 276 56.13 -29.25 2.61
C ASN A 276 57.06 -30.44 2.38
N SER A 277 58.32 -30.28 2.77
CA SER A 277 59.23 -31.40 3.00
C SER A 277 60.06 -31.17 4.26
N THR A 278 59.62 -31.73 5.39
CA THR A 278 60.55 -32.40 6.33
C THR A 278 59.80 -33.48 7.13
N ASN A 279 60.34 -34.69 7.01
CA ASN A 279 60.19 -35.85 7.90
C ASN A 279 58.82 -36.55 7.96
N LEU A 280 58.69 -37.67 7.24
CA LEU A 280 58.84 -39.01 7.85
C LEU A 280 58.81 -40.11 6.80
N SER A 281 59.83 -40.95 6.88
CA SER A 281 60.10 -42.18 6.13
C SER A 281 59.01 -43.24 6.30
N LEU A 282 58.71 -44.02 5.25
CA LEU A 282 58.95 -45.49 5.22
C LEU A 282 58.36 -46.18 3.96
N SER A 283 59.22 -47.01 3.36
CA SER A 283 58.98 -48.32 2.73
C SER A 283 57.80 -48.53 1.77
N SER A 284 58.18 -48.78 0.52
CA SER A 284 57.72 -49.87 -0.34
C SER A 284 56.69 -50.87 0.24
N ASN A 285 55.52 -50.95 -0.38
CA ASN A 285 55.07 -52.19 -1.03
C ASN A 285 53.92 -51.94 -2.00
N SER A 286 54.03 -52.62 -3.14
CA SER A 286 53.02 -52.84 -4.17
C SER A 286 51.81 -53.57 -3.63
N GLU A 287 50.60 -53.19 -4.05
CA GLU A 287 49.56 -54.15 -4.45
C GLU A 287 48.39 -53.47 -5.18
N SER A 288 47.77 -54.28 -6.02
CA SER A 288 46.87 -54.02 -7.15
C SER A 288 45.57 -53.26 -6.86
N LEU A 289 45.24 -52.30 -7.73
CA LEU A 289 43.85 -51.84 -7.92
C LEU A 289 43.01 -52.96 -8.54
N SER A 290 42.07 -53.48 -7.76
CA SER A 290 40.89 -54.17 -8.26
C SER A 290 39.74 -53.17 -8.37
N THR A 291 39.09 -53.18 -9.53
CA THR A 291 37.91 -52.41 -9.89
C THR A 291 36.69 -52.85 -9.06
N ASN A 292 36.04 -51.91 -8.36
CA ASN A 292 34.69 -52.10 -7.84
C ASN A 292 33.72 -51.17 -8.58
N ASP A 293 33.15 -51.69 -9.67
CA ASP A 293 31.89 -51.26 -10.27
C ASP A 293 30.75 -51.67 -9.33
N SER A 294 30.20 -50.73 -8.55
CA SER A 294 28.84 -50.88 -8.00
C SER A 294 28.25 -49.53 -7.57
N MET A 295 28.03 -48.61 -8.52
CA MET A 295 27.24 -47.39 -8.26
C MET A 295 26.05 -47.19 -9.20
N PHE A 296 25.65 -48.22 -9.96
CA PHE A 296 24.44 -48.17 -10.79
C PHE A 296 23.75 -49.54 -10.90
N SER A 297 22.86 -49.84 -9.95
CA SER A 297 21.68 -50.66 -10.23
C SER A 297 20.64 -50.50 -9.12
N ALA A 298 19.55 -49.77 -9.40
CA ALA A 298 18.30 -49.97 -8.68
C ALA A 298 17.13 -49.60 -9.58
N THR A 299 16.37 -50.64 -9.90
CA THR A 299 15.27 -50.76 -10.83
C THR A 299 14.06 -49.91 -10.42
N SER A 300 13.41 -49.33 -11.42
CA SER A 300 12.13 -48.66 -11.34
C SER A 300 11.01 -49.63 -10.91
N GLN A 301 10.44 -49.38 -9.73
CA GLN A 301 9.10 -49.81 -9.35
C GLN A 301 8.31 -48.60 -8.87
N SER A 302 7.16 -48.39 -9.49
CA SER A 302 6.19 -47.34 -9.19
C SER A 302 5.47 -47.57 -7.86
N PRO A 303 5.26 -46.52 -7.06
CA PRO A 303 4.11 -46.44 -6.17
C PRO A 303 3.18 -45.27 -6.56
N SER A 304 1.90 -45.63 -6.72
CA SER A 304 0.68 -44.85 -6.45
C SER A 304 0.73 -43.32 -6.48
N LYS A 305 -0.07 -42.75 -7.40
CA LYS A 305 -0.44 -41.33 -7.51
C LYS A 305 -0.81 -40.70 -6.16
N SER A 306 0.01 -39.77 -5.68
CA SER A 306 -0.38 -38.66 -4.80
C SER A 306 -0.78 -37.45 -5.66
N PRO A 307 -1.61 -36.51 -5.15
CA PRO A 307 -2.16 -35.43 -5.96
C PRO A 307 -1.08 -34.45 -6.41
N SER A 308 -1.25 -33.91 -7.62
CA SER A 308 -0.41 -32.90 -8.26
C SER A 308 -0.17 -31.68 -7.35
N LYS A 309 1.06 -31.16 -7.37
CA LYS A 309 1.50 -29.98 -6.60
C LYS A 309 0.95 -28.64 -7.12
N ASP A 310 0.10 -28.64 -8.14
CA ASP A 310 -0.35 -27.42 -8.85
C ASP A 310 -1.73 -26.89 -8.41
N ASP A 311 -2.38 -27.51 -7.41
CA ASP A 311 -3.69 -27.07 -6.88
C ASP A 311 -3.58 -26.42 -5.49
N GLN A 312 -2.63 -25.51 -5.25
CA GLN A 312 -2.74 -24.65 -4.06
C GLN A 312 -3.76 -23.54 -4.32
N PRO A 313 -4.76 -23.32 -3.44
CA PRO A 313 -5.71 -22.24 -3.62
C PRO A 313 -4.96 -20.91 -3.75
N ALA A 314 -5.37 -20.04 -4.68
CA ALA A 314 -4.77 -18.71 -4.87
C ALA A 314 -4.62 -17.92 -3.55
N LEU A 315 -5.52 -18.16 -2.59
CA LEU A 315 -5.52 -17.60 -1.23
C LEU A 315 -4.27 -17.91 -0.39
N VAL A 316 -3.51 -18.93 -0.77
CA VAL A 316 -2.32 -19.40 -0.04
C VAL A 316 -1.04 -18.79 -0.63
N ALA A 317 -1.11 -18.14 -1.79
CA ALA A 317 0.03 -17.54 -2.47
C ALA A 317 0.71 -16.43 -1.63
N ASP A 318 -0.07 -15.71 -0.83
CA ASP A 318 0.41 -14.61 0.02
C ASP A 318 1.18 -15.08 1.27
N PHE A 319 1.25 -16.40 1.52
CA PHE A 319 2.00 -16.96 2.63
C PHE A 319 3.43 -17.30 2.22
N GLU A 320 4.39 -16.50 2.68
CA GLU A 320 5.82 -16.76 2.47
C GLU A 320 6.25 -18.15 3.00
N PRO A 321 7.24 -18.79 2.33
CA PRO A 321 7.75 -20.09 2.76
C PRO A 321 8.56 -19.98 4.05
N LEU A 322 8.33 -20.93 4.97
CA LEU A 322 9.06 -21.02 6.23
C LEU A 322 10.53 -21.43 6.02
N LEU A 323 11.39 -20.95 6.93
CA LEU A 323 12.73 -21.51 7.11
C LEU A 323 12.65 -23.00 7.49
N THR A 324 13.61 -23.79 7.02
CA THR A 324 13.62 -25.26 7.22
C THR A 324 13.47 -25.70 8.68
N PRO A 325 14.21 -25.14 9.67
CA PRO A 325 14.01 -25.52 11.07
C PRO A 325 12.60 -25.20 11.60
N LEU A 326 12.03 -24.07 11.19
CA LEU A 326 10.69 -23.65 11.61
C LEU A 326 9.61 -24.54 10.97
N LYS A 327 9.82 -24.99 9.73
CA LYS A 327 8.95 -25.98 9.08
C LYS A 327 8.92 -27.30 9.85
N LEU A 328 10.06 -27.76 10.37
CA LEU A 328 10.12 -28.98 11.20
C LEU A 328 9.38 -28.80 12.53
N LEU A 329 9.49 -27.62 13.16
CA LEU A 329 8.70 -27.29 14.37
C LEU A 329 7.19 -27.29 14.08
N VAL A 330 6.76 -26.80 12.92
CA VAL A 330 5.34 -26.73 12.56
C VAL A 330 4.76 -28.10 12.19
N LYS A 331 5.54 -28.99 11.55
CA LYS A 331 5.08 -30.27 10.99
C LYS A 331 4.30 -31.16 11.98
N PRO A 332 4.71 -31.37 13.25
CA PRO A 332 3.91 -32.13 14.22
C PRO A 332 2.53 -31.51 14.49
N LEU A 333 2.42 -30.18 14.45
CA LEU A 333 1.16 -29.46 14.63
C LEU A 333 0.28 -29.58 13.38
N GLU A 334 0.85 -29.55 12.18
CA GLU A 334 0.11 -29.79 10.91
C GLU A 334 -0.52 -31.18 10.88
N VAL A 335 0.26 -32.22 11.22
CA VAL A 335 -0.24 -33.60 11.29
C VAL A 335 -1.38 -33.70 12.30
N ARG A 336 -1.24 -33.05 13.45
CA ARG A 336 -2.28 -33.02 14.48
C ARG A 336 -3.53 -32.27 14.01
N PHE A 337 -3.37 -31.14 13.34
CA PHE A 337 -4.47 -30.38 12.77
C PHE A 337 -5.24 -31.22 11.76
N ALA A 338 -4.55 -31.83 10.80
CA ALA A 338 -5.16 -32.71 9.81
C ALA A 338 -5.87 -33.92 10.45
N TYR A 339 -5.30 -34.50 11.51
CA TYR A 339 -5.94 -35.60 12.22
C TYR A 339 -7.27 -35.21 12.89
N HIS A 340 -7.39 -34.00 13.43
CA HIS A 340 -8.59 -33.56 14.16
C HIS A 340 -9.62 -32.84 13.27
N PHE A 341 -9.17 -32.06 12.29
CA PHE A 341 -10.01 -31.15 11.51
C PHE A 341 -10.11 -31.54 10.03
N SER A 342 -9.80 -32.79 9.70
CA SER A 342 -10.02 -33.36 8.37
C SER A 342 -10.66 -34.75 8.46
N GLY A 343 -11.23 -35.22 7.34
CA GLY A 343 -11.91 -36.51 7.26
C GLY A 343 -13.17 -36.59 8.12
N ASN A 344 -13.52 -37.78 8.60
CA ASN A 344 -14.82 -38.08 9.22
C ASN A 344 -14.82 -37.97 10.76
N LYS A 345 -13.91 -37.18 11.34
CA LYS A 345 -13.87 -36.98 12.80
C LYS A 345 -15.02 -36.08 13.24
N LYS A 346 -15.57 -36.34 14.43
CA LYS A 346 -16.59 -35.46 15.03
C LYS A 346 -16.08 -34.03 15.24
N THR A 347 -14.78 -33.87 15.49
CA THR A 347 -14.11 -32.56 15.64
C THR A 347 -13.99 -31.79 14.34
N ASN A 348 -14.18 -32.44 13.18
CA ASN A 348 -14.29 -31.79 11.89
C ASN A 348 -15.76 -31.44 11.62
N SER A 349 -16.22 -30.31 12.15
CA SER A 349 -17.61 -29.86 12.02
C SER A 349 -17.65 -28.44 11.47
N VAL A 350 -18.36 -28.26 10.35
CA VAL A 350 -18.58 -26.92 9.76
C VAL A 350 -19.41 -26.04 10.69
N ALA A 351 -20.32 -26.63 11.47
CA ALA A 351 -21.16 -25.91 12.44
C ALA A 351 -20.38 -25.38 13.66
N HIS A 352 -19.14 -25.82 13.87
CA HIS A 352 -18.32 -25.44 15.02
C HIS A 352 -16.92 -24.97 14.60
N PRO A 353 -16.80 -23.87 13.84
CA PRO A 353 -15.51 -23.33 13.41
C PRO A 353 -14.60 -22.97 14.60
N GLU A 354 -15.18 -22.57 15.74
CA GLU A 354 -14.47 -22.20 16.95
C GLU A 354 -13.53 -23.31 17.46
N TRP A 355 -13.86 -24.58 17.24
CA TRP A 355 -13.02 -25.69 17.70
C TRP A 355 -11.64 -25.68 17.06
N CYS A 356 -11.53 -25.34 15.77
CA CYS A 356 -10.24 -25.27 15.10
C CYS A 356 -9.50 -23.96 15.45
N LEU A 357 -10.24 -22.86 15.50
CA LEU A 357 -9.73 -21.50 15.77
C LEU A 357 -9.14 -21.40 17.18
N THR A 358 -9.89 -21.76 18.21
CA THR A 358 -9.40 -21.77 19.60
C THR A 358 -8.22 -22.71 19.80
N ARG A 359 -8.18 -23.84 19.07
CA ARG A 359 -7.05 -24.77 19.16
C ARG A 359 -5.78 -24.20 18.57
N VAL A 360 -5.87 -23.48 17.45
CA VAL A 360 -4.72 -22.77 16.87
C VAL A 360 -4.22 -21.66 17.80
N LEU A 361 -5.11 -20.84 18.37
CA LEU A 361 -4.73 -19.80 19.35
C LEU A 361 -4.03 -20.39 20.58
N SER A 362 -4.54 -21.51 21.08
CA SER A 362 -3.93 -22.25 22.18
C SER A 362 -2.53 -22.77 21.83
N TRP A 363 -2.32 -23.31 20.62
CA TRP A 363 -1.01 -23.75 20.17
C TRP A 363 -0.03 -22.59 19.99
N ILE A 364 -0.46 -21.47 19.42
CA ILE A 364 0.39 -20.29 19.29
C ILE A 364 0.88 -19.84 20.68
N SER A 365 -0.06 -19.72 21.62
CA SER A 365 0.23 -19.25 22.98
C SER A 365 1.12 -20.24 23.75
N SER A 366 0.87 -21.55 23.63
CA SER A 366 1.63 -22.57 24.37
C SER A 366 3.08 -22.75 23.88
N HIS A 367 3.38 -22.33 22.66
CA HIS A 367 4.73 -22.44 22.07
C HIS A 367 5.51 -21.11 22.09
N SER A 368 4.87 -19.98 22.40
CA SER A 368 5.49 -18.64 22.39
C SER A 368 6.74 -18.57 23.25
N PHE A 369 6.67 -19.02 24.52
CA PHE A 369 7.82 -18.99 25.43
C PHE A 369 9.00 -19.80 24.90
N PHE A 370 8.75 -21.04 24.45
CA PHE A 370 9.78 -21.93 23.94
C PHE A 370 10.49 -21.34 22.71
N LEU A 371 9.72 -20.80 21.75
CA LEU A 371 10.28 -20.19 20.55
C LEU A 371 11.12 -18.96 20.88
N ASN A 372 10.62 -18.06 21.73
CA ASN A 372 11.33 -16.83 22.09
C ASN A 372 12.58 -17.12 22.94
N ARG A 373 12.55 -18.15 23.79
CA ARG A 373 13.67 -18.49 24.68
C ARG A 373 14.78 -19.27 24.00
N TYR A 374 14.44 -20.24 23.14
CA TYR A 374 15.41 -21.22 22.65
C TYR A 374 15.70 -21.10 21.15
N ILE A 375 14.72 -20.70 20.33
CA ILE A 375 14.87 -20.65 18.86
C ILE A 375 15.23 -19.25 18.37
N GLN A 376 14.59 -18.21 18.88
CA GLN A 376 14.85 -16.82 18.47
C GLN A 376 16.33 -16.41 18.63
N PRO A 377 17.05 -16.76 19.72
CA PRO A 377 18.47 -16.42 19.84
C PRO A 377 19.35 -16.99 18.73
N VAL A 378 19.02 -18.19 18.21
CA VAL A 378 19.76 -18.81 17.11
C VAL A 378 19.49 -18.06 15.80
N LEU A 379 18.26 -17.62 15.56
CA LEU A 379 17.94 -16.77 14.41
C LEU A 379 18.69 -15.44 14.48
N ASP A 380 18.77 -14.85 15.68
CA ASP A 380 19.44 -13.57 15.90
C ASP A 380 20.96 -13.68 15.66
N GLU A 381 21.59 -14.79 16.10
CA GLU A 381 23.00 -15.11 15.83
C GLU A 381 23.30 -15.22 14.32
N HIS A 382 22.37 -15.78 13.55
CA HIS A 382 22.42 -15.86 12.08
C HIS A 382 22.01 -14.57 11.36
N LYS A 383 21.89 -13.44 12.08
CA LYS A 383 21.48 -12.12 11.55
C LYS A 383 20.06 -12.09 10.96
N LEU A 384 19.19 -13.02 11.35
CA LEU A 384 17.79 -13.09 10.95
C LEU A 384 16.85 -12.42 11.97
N ASN A 385 17.31 -11.33 12.62
CA ASN A 385 16.56 -10.62 13.66
C ASN A 385 15.16 -10.11 13.23
N HIS A 386 14.99 -9.90 11.93
CA HIS A 386 13.75 -9.47 11.29
C HIS A 386 12.71 -10.60 11.19
N VAL A 387 13.15 -11.87 11.20
CA VAL A 387 12.29 -13.05 11.24
C VAL A 387 12.00 -13.40 12.69
N LYS A 388 10.75 -13.24 13.11
CA LYS A 388 10.30 -13.61 14.45
C LYS A 388 9.76 -15.04 14.45
N ALA A 389 10.41 -15.95 15.18
CA ALA A 389 10.05 -17.37 15.24
C ALA A 389 8.58 -17.58 15.65
N GLN A 390 8.08 -16.79 16.61
CA GLN A 390 6.67 -16.82 17.01
C GLN A 390 5.74 -16.42 15.85
N THR A 391 6.06 -15.35 15.12
CA THR A 391 5.25 -14.89 13.98
C THR A 391 5.23 -15.92 12.86
N GLU A 392 6.36 -16.59 12.58
CA GLU A 392 6.46 -17.66 11.59
C GLU A 392 5.60 -18.88 11.96
N LEU A 393 5.66 -19.33 13.22
CA LEU A 393 4.80 -20.41 13.72
C LEU A 393 3.32 -20.01 13.59
N SER A 394 2.96 -18.81 14.07
CA SER A 394 1.58 -18.29 13.97
C SER A 394 1.10 -18.25 12.53
N ARG A 395 1.92 -17.73 11.60
CA ARG A 395 1.61 -17.65 10.17
C ARG A 395 1.34 -19.02 9.58
N ALA A 396 2.13 -20.02 9.94
CA ALA A 396 1.94 -21.38 9.46
C ALA A 396 0.64 -22.02 9.98
N LEU A 397 0.29 -21.78 11.25
CA LEU A 397 -0.95 -22.30 11.82
C LEU A 397 -2.18 -21.56 11.29
N VAL A 398 -2.08 -20.24 11.08
CA VAL A 398 -3.12 -19.42 10.45
C VAL A 398 -3.39 -19.87 9.01
N LYS A 399 -2.34 -20.25 8.26
CA LYS A 399 -2.48 -20.85 6.93
C LYS A 399 -3.35 -22.10 6.94
N LEU A 400 -3.25 -22.96 7.96
CA LEU A 400 -4.09 -24.14 8.10
C LEU A 400 -5.56 -23.76 8.31
N THR A 401 -5.84 -22.74 9.12
CA THR A 401 -7.21 -22.24 9.33
C THR A 401 -7.79 -21.59 8.08
N VAL A 402 -6.98 -20.86 7.29
CA VAL A 402 -7.38 -20.32 5.98
C VAL A 402 -7.79 -21.46 5.04
N GLN A 403 -6.95 -22.48 4.92
CA GLN A 403 -7.23 -23.63 4.06
C GLN A 403 -8.49 -24.38 4.50
N LYS A 404 -8.67 -24.55 5.82
CA LYS A 404 -9.84 -25.21 6.39
C LYS A 404 -11.13 -24.44 6.12
N LEU A 405 -11.15 -23.14 6.44
CA LEU A 405 -12.32 -22.31 6.19
C LEU A 405 -12.64 -22.20 4.70
N ALA A 406 -11.62 -22.08 3.84
CA ALA A 406 -11.82 -22.05 2.39
C ALA A 406 -12.44 -23.35 1.84
N ALA A 407 -12.08 -24.51 2.39
CA ALA A 407 -12.69 -25.79 2.02
C ALA A 407 -14.16 -25.88 2.46
N ASP A 408 -14.49 -25.34 3.64
CA ASP A 408 -15.83 -25.37 4.20
C ASP A 408 -16.74 -24.26 3.66
N LEU A 409 -16.16 -23.22 3.04
CA LEU A 409 -16.84 -21.98 2.62
C LEU A 409 -18.09 -22.24 1.78
N SER A 410 -18.01 -23.18 0.83
CA SER A 410 -19.16 -23.51 -0.03
C SER A 410 -20.37 -24.01 0.75
N THR A 411 -20.16 -24.74 1.85
CA THR A 411 -21.23 -25.20 2.74
C THR A 411 -21.70 -24.06 3.65
N ILE A 412 -20.76 -23.28 4.20
CA ILE A 412 -21.06 -22.13 5.05
C ILE A 412 -21.94 -21.11 4.32
N MET A 413 -21.68 -20.84 3.04
CA MET A 413 -22.45 -19.88 2.24
C MET A 413 -23.87 -20.32 1.89
N THR A 414 -24.26 -21.58 2.16
CA THR A 414 -25.63 -22.06 1.85
C THR A 414 -26.64 -21.77 2.96
N ASP A 415 -26.18 -21.44 4.16
CA ASP A 415 -27.00 -21.24 5.35
C ASP A 415 -26.59 -19.91 6.02
N GLU A 416 -27.54 -18.97 6.12
CA GLU A 416 -27.29 -17.63 6.67
C GLU A 416 -26.87 -17.69 8.15
N ASP A 417 -27.48 -18.56 8.96
CA ASP A 417 -27.17 -18.67 10.39
C ASP A 417 -25.76 -19.24 10.59
N LEU A 418 -25.41 -20.25 9.80
CA LEU A 418 -24.09 -20.85 9.79
C LEU A 418 -23.02 -19.84 9.33
N PHE A 419 -23.33 -19.02 8.33
CA PHE A 419 -22.47 -17.94 7.86
C PHE A 419 -22.23 -16.90 8.96
N CYS A 420 -23.28 -16.41 9.60
CA CYS A 420 -23.20 -15.44 10.69
C CYS A 420 -22.41 -15.96 11.89
N HIS A 421 -22.65 -17.20 12.31
CA HIS A 421 -21.87 -17.84 13.37
C HIS A 421 -20.39 -17.94 12.99
N SER A 422 -20.09 -18.43 11.78
CA SER A 422 -18.71 -18.54 11.29
C SER A 422 -18.00 -17.19 11.19
N LEU A 423 -18.71 -16.16 10.73
CA LEU A 423 -18.20 -14.79 10.68
C LEU A 423 -17.81 -14.28 12.07
N GLN A 424 -18.71 -14.42 13.05
CA GLN A 424 -18.47 -13.97 14.41
C GLN A 424 -17.25 -14.67 15.02
N GLU A 425 -17.15 -15.98 14.88
CA GLU A 425 -16.01 -16.76 15.40
C GLU A 425 -14.68 -16.38 14.72
N VAL A 426 -14.71 -16.08 13.41
CA VAL A 426 -13.51 -15.61 12.69
C VAL A 426 -13.10 -14.20 13.14
N LEU A 427 -14.05 -13.29 13.36
CA LEU A 427 -13.76 -11.95 13.87
C LEU A 427 -13.20 -11.99 15.30
N SER A 428 -13.78 -12.83 16.16
CA SER A 428 -13.26 -13.08 17.52
C SER A 428 -11.86 -13.70 17.49
N PHE A 429 -11.62 -14.68 16.61
CA PHE A 429 -10.29 -15.24 16.39
C PHE A 429 -9.27 -14.19 15.93
N GLU A 430 -9.64 -13.33 14.98
CA GLU A 430 -8.75 -12.25 14.50
C GLU A 430 -8.37 -11.33 15.65
N GLN A 431 -9.34 -10.90 16.46
CA GLN A 431 -9.09 -10.01 17.60
C GLN A 431 -8.10 -10.65 18.60
N GLU A 432 -8.32 -11.91 18.98
CA GLU A 432 -7.44 -12.62 19.92
C GLU A 432 -6.04 -12.88 19.32
N LEU A 433 -5.98 -13.25 18.03
CA LEU A 433 -4.73 -13.46 17.30
C LEU A 433 -3.85 -12.20 17.29
N ARG A 434 -4.46 -11.02 17.07
CA ARG A 434 -3.74 -9.74 17.05
C ARG A 434 -3.36 -9.26 18.45
N LEU A 435 -4.32 -9.24 19.37
CA LEU A 435 -4.15 -8.63 20.69
C LEU A 435 -3.40 -9.53 21.67
N SER A 436 -3.71 -10.82 21.71
CA SER A 436 -3.17 -11.77 22.68
C SER A 436 -1.93 -12.49 22.16
N CYS A 437 -1.93 -12.90 20.88
CA CYS A 437 -0.79 -13.61 20.30
C CYS A 437 0.26 -12.71 19.63
N GLY A 438 0.00 -11.41 19.49
CA GLY A 438 0.93 -10.43 18.92
C GLY A 438 1.18 -10.63 17.42
N TYR A 439 0.21 -11.15 16.67
CA TYR A 439 0.38 -11.41 15.24
C TYR A 439 0.33 -10.10 14.40
N PRO A 440 1.37 -9.75 13.61
CA PRO A 440 1.46 -8.42 12.97
C PRO A 440 0.44 -8.19 11.85
N ALA A 441 -0.27 -7.06 11.85
CA ALA A 441 -1.34 -6.72 10.89
C ALA A 441 -0.95 -6.83 9.40
N SER A 442 0.35 -6.73 9.09
CA SER A 442 0.90 -6.92 7.74
C SER A 442 0.84 -8.36 7.23
N GLN A 443 0.63 -9.33 8.11
CA GLN A 443 0.60 -10.74 7.76
C GLN A 443 -0.82 -11.22 7.42
N PRO A 444 -0.94 -12.15 6.44
CA PRO A 444 -2.22 -12.69 5.99
C PRO A 444 -2.96 -13.43 7.11
N SER A 445 -4.28 -13.31 7.14
CA SER A 445 -5.12 -13.96 8.17
C SER A 445 -6.33 -14.68 7.60
N VAL A 446 -7.12 -15.29 8.48
CA VAL A 446 -8.36 -16.02 8.11
C VAL A 446 -9.36 -15.10 7.40
N LEU A 447 -9.28 -13.79 7.63
CA LEU A 447 -10.09 -12.79 6.93
C LEU A 447 -9.91 -12.81 5.40
N LEU A 448 -8.79 -13.32 4.87
CA LEU A 448 -8.61 -13.49 3.41
C LEU A 448 -9.73 -14.31 2.78
N VAL A 449 -10.29 -15.29 3.51
CA VAL A 449 -11.39 -16.11 2.99
C VAL A 449 -12.68 -15.30 2.90
N LEU A 450 -12.99 -14.52 3.94
CA LEU A 450 -14.23 -13.74 4.04
C LEU A 450 -14.22 -12.46 3.20
N THR A 451 -13.03 -11.97 2.86
CA THR A 451 -12.82 -10.77 2.05
C THR A 451 -12.71 -11.07 0.54
N GLN A 452 -12.90 -12.32 0.12
CA GLN A 452 -13.07 -12.64 -1.30
C GLN A 452 -14.30 -11.91 -1.88
N PRO A 453 -14.25 -11.41 -3.13
CA PRO A 453 -15.28 -10.50 -3.66
C PRO A 453 -16.73 -11.00 -3.52
N GLN A 454 -16.98 -12.28 -3.80
CA GLN A 454 -18.32 -12.87 -3.72
C GLN A 454 -18.79 -13.03 -2.26
N VAL A 455 -17.88 -13.38 -1.36
CA VAL A 455 -18.17 -13.59 0.06
C VAL A 455 -18.40 -12.26 0.76
N LEU A 456 -17.55 -11.27 0.49
CA LEU A 456 -17.67 -9.92 1.03
C LEU A 456 -18.99 -9.29 0.58
N LYS A 457 -19.36 -9.41 -0.70
CA LYS A 457 -20.64 -8.92 -1.21
C LYS A 457 -21.83 -9.56 -0.48
N HIS A 458 -21.75 -10.87 -0.22
CA HIS A 458 -22.79 -11.57 0.54
C HIS A 458 -22.85 -11.07 1.99
N TRP A 459 -21.70 -10.91 2.65
CA TRP A 459 -21.62 -10.35 4.00
C TRP A 459 -22.22 -8.95 4.08
N VAL A 460 -21.81 -8.01 3.22
CA VAL A 460 -22.36 -6.65 3.18
C VAL A 460 -23.89 -6.66 2.95
N SER A 461 -24.38 -7.57 2.10
CA SER A 461 -25.82 -7.73 1.87
C SER A 461 -26.56 -8.23 3.11
N LEU A 462 -25.99 -9.18 3.86
CA LEU A 462 -26.57 -9.66 5.11
C LEU A 462 -26.53 -8.59 6.19
N GLU A 463 -25.41 -7.87 6.30
CA GLU A 463 -25.25 -6.76 7.24
C GLU A 463 -26.36 -5.71 7.05
N ARG A 464 -26.61 -5.31 5.80
CA ARG A 464 -27.72 -4.44 5.44
C ARG A 464 -29.07 -5.02 5.84
N LYS A 465 -29.34 -6.28 5.50
CA LYS A 465 -30.61 -6.97 5.83
C LYS A 465 -30.87 -6.98 7.33
N PHE A 466 -29.85 -7.29 8.14
CA PHE A 466 -29.97 -7.30 9.60
C PHE A 466 -30.13 -5.89 10.17
N ALA A 467 -29.36 -4.91 9.68
CA ALA A 467 -29.47 -3.53 10.16
C ALA A 467 -30.87 -2.95 9.96
N VAL A 468 -31.49 -3.20 8.79
CA VAL A 468 -32.87 -2.80 8.50
C VAL A 468 -33.86 -3.51 9.43
N ALA A 469 -33.73 -4.83 9.60
CA ALA A 469 -34.63 -5.61 10.45
C ALA A 469 -34.57 -5.16 11.93
N VAL A 470 -33.36 -4.90 12.44
CA VAL A 470 -33.18 -4.33 13.78
C VAL A 470 -33.82 -2.95 13.83
N MET A 471 -33.59 -2.08 12.84
CA MET A 471 -34.20 -0.74 12.81
C MET A 471 -35.74 -0.76 12.84
N ASP A 472 -36.37 -1.70 12.12
CA ASP A 472 -37.83 -1.87 12.16
C ASP A 472 -38.32 -2.29 13.55
N GLU A 473 -37.60 -3.18 14.23
CA GLU A 473 -37.90 -3.57 15.61
C GLU A 473 -37.70 -2.40 16.59
N LEU A 474 -36.62 -1.62 16.43
CA LEU A 474 -36.29 -0.47 17.26
C LEU A 474 -37.39 0.59 17.20
N VAL A 475 -37.79 0.98 15.99
CA VAL A 475 -38.79 2.04 15.77
C VAL A 475 -40.20 1.55 16.08
N GLY A 476 -40.49 0.26 15.87
CA GLY A 476 -41.79 -0.35 16.16
C GLY A 476 -42.06 -0.63 17.64
N SER A 477 -41.04 -0.52 18.51
CA SER A 477 -41.19 -0.75 19.95
C SER A 477 -42.11 0.29 20.60
N PRO A 478 -43.04 -0.11 21.50
CA PRO A 478 -43.93 0.83 22.19
C PRO A 478 -43.19 1.85 23.07
N GLU A 479 -41.97 1.52 23.49
CA GLU A 479 -41.12 2.36 24.33
C GLU A 479 -40.02 3.07 23.53
N ALA A 480 -40.01 2.91 22.20
CA ALA A 480 -38.96 3.42 21.30
C ALA A 480 -38.62 4.89 21.57
N TRP A 481 -39.64 5.72 21.76
CA TRP A 481 -39.49 7.17 21.88
C TRP A 481 -39.61 7.68 23.33
N CYS A 482 -39.53 6.79 24.31
CA CYS A 482 -39.47 7.16 25.72
C CYS A 482 -38.07 7.66 26.07
N CYS A 483 -38.00 8.73 26.88
CA CYS A 483 -36.74 9.16 27.48
C CYS A 483 -36.32 8.19 28.58
N LEU A 484 -35.06 7.79 28.57
CA LEU A 484 -34.49 6.82 29.51
C LEU A 484 -34.13 7.48 30.85
N GLU A 485 -33.47 8.63 30.78
CA GLU A 485 -33.09 9.46 31.92
C GLU A 485 -33.43 10.94 31.68
N GLU A 486 -33.78 11.68 32.74
CA GLU A 486 -34.10 13.11 32.63
C GLU A 486 -32.85 13.91 32.24
N GLY A 487 -32.88 14.54 31.07
CA GLY A 487 -31.82 15.44 30.61
C GLY A 487 -30.66 14.80 29.84
N ASP A 488 -30.61 13.47 29.70
CA ASP A 488 -29.60 12.75 28.89
C ASP A 488 -29.85 12.90 27.37
N GLY A 489 -31.07 13.29 27.01
CA GLY A 489 -31.45 13.64 25.65
C GLY A 489 -31.64 12.44 24.71
N TRP A 490 -31.35 11.22 25.15
CA TRP A 490 -31.60 9.98 24.42
C TRP A 490 -33.01 9.43 24.64
N SER A 491 -33.60 8.93 23.55
CA SER A 491 -34.68 7.96 23.60
C SER A 491 -34.15 6.53 23.56
N ALA A 492 -34.96 5.57 24.01
CA ALA A 492 -34.62 4.14 23.94
C ALA A 492 -34.21 3.69 22.52
N CYS A 493 -34.88 4.20 21.49
CA CYS A 493 -34.58 3.92 20.09
C CYS A 493 -33.23 4.52 19.68
N GLY A 494 -32.91 5.74 20.15
CA GLY A 494 -31.65 6.40 19.83
C GLY A 494 -30.43 5.69 20.42
N GLU A 495 -30.51 5.25 21.69
CA GLU A 495 -29.43 4.50 22.33
C GLU A 495 -29.16 3.15 21.63
N GLN A 496 -30.24 2.44 21.27
CA GLN A 496 -30.13 1.18 20.55
C GLN A 496 -29.61 1.37 19.12
N LEU A 497 -29.94 2.49 18.46
CA LEU A 497 -29.33 2.84 17.17
C LEU A 497 -27.83 3.04 17.29
N ILE A 498 -27.34 3.78 18.29
CA ILE A 498 -25.90 3.93 18.54
C ILE A 498 -25.23 2.57 18.77
N THR A 499 -25.86 1.72 19.58
CA THR A 499 -25.36 0.36 19.83
C THR A 499 -25.26 -0.45 18.52
N LEU A 500 -26.26 -0.36 17.65
CA LEU A 500 -26.25 -1.00 16.33
C LEU A 500 -25.12 -0.46 15.45
N LEU A 501 -24.95 0.87 15.37
CA LEU A 501 -23.90 1.53 14.58
C LEU A 501 -22.49 1.16 15.07
N LEU A 502 -22.29 1.09 16.39
CA LEU A 502 -21.03 0.63 16.99
C LEU A 502 -20.77 -0.85 16.69
N ALA A 503 -21.80 -1.70 16.76
CA ALA A 503 -21.67 -3.11 16.43
C ALA A 503 -21.28 -3.32 14.95
N VAL A 504 -21.88 -2.55 14.02
CA VAL A 504 -21.47 -2.56 12.60
C VAL A 504 -20.01 -2.10 12.47
N THR A 505 -19.64 -1.00 13.13
CA THR A 505 -18.26 -0.46 13.13
C THR A 505 -17.25 -1.48 13.61
N ASP A 506 -17.54 -2.18 14.71
CA ASP A 506 -16.67 -3.19 15.29
C ASP A 506 -16.41 -4.38 14.35
N ARG A 507 -17.39 -4.75 13.52
CA ARG A 507 -17.26 -5.83 12.54
C ARG A 507 -16.33 -5.50 11.38
N TYR A 508 -16.29 -4.24 10.93
CA TYR A 508 -15.48 -3.86 9.75
C TYR A 508 -14.18 -3.12 10.08
N LYS A 509 -14.01 -2.55 11.28
CA LYS A 509 -12.83 -1.74 11.62
C LYS A 509 -11.50 -2.47 11.45
N ALA A 510 -11.48 -3.78 11.69
CA ALA A 510 -10.29 -4.61 11.61
C ALA A 510 -9.98 -5.13 10.20
N LEU A 511 -10.83 -4.84 9.20
CA LEU A 511 -10.62 -5.33 7.84
C LEU A 511 -9.32 -4.78 7.25
N PRO A 512 -8.49 -5.58 6.56
CA PRO A 512 -7.18 -5.12 6.10
C PRO A 512 -7.24 -4.05 5.00
N GLN A 513 -8.20 -4.17 4.08
CA GLN A 513 -8.29 -3.32 2.90
C GLN A 513 -9.22 -2.13 3.14
N PRO A 514 -8.76 -0.89 2.90
CA PRO A 514 -9.60 0.32 3.03
C PRO A 514 -10.91 0.26 2.24
N GLY A 515 -10.86 -0.24 1.00
CA GLY A 515 -12.04 -0.35 0.14
C GLY A 515 -13.11 -1.30 0.70
N HIS A 516 -12.74 -2.29 1.52
CA HIS A 516 -13.72 -3.12 2.21
C HIS A 516 -14.38 -2.36 3.36
N ARG A 517 -13.62 -1.59 4.14
CA ARG A 517 -14.17 -0.75 5.22
C ARG A 517 -15.14 0.29 4.67
N LEU A 518 -14.81 0.92 3.54
CA LEU A 518 -15.69 1.89 2.88
C LEU A 518 -17.03 1.27 2.45
N GLN A 519 -17.07 0.03 1.98
CA GLN A 519 -18.34 -0.65 1.66
C GLN A 519 -19.26 -0.82 2.87
N PHE A 520 -18.71 -1.08 4.07
CA PHE A 520 -19.50 -1.14 5.30
C PHE A 520 -19.86 0.24 5.84
N LEU A 521 -19.00 1.23 5.66
CA LEU A 521 -19.34 2.63 5.97
C LEU A 521 -20.57 3.08 5.17
N GLU A 522 -20.70 2.70 3.90
CA GLU A 522 -21.92 3.00 3.13
C GLU A 522 -23.17 2.36 3.76
N VAL A 523 -23.10 1.12 4.27
CA VAL A 523 -24.22 0.51 5.02
C VAL A 523 -24.57 1.35 6.26
N GLN A 524 -23.56 1.83 6.98
CA GLN A 524 -23.74 2.67 8.17
C GLN A 524 -24.40 4.03 7.84
N LEU A 525 -23.99 4.66 6.73
CA LEU A 525 -24.57 5.93 6.25
C LEU A 525 -26.00 5.75 5.73
N GLU A 526 -26.27 4.66 5.01
CA GLU A 526 -27.62 4.32 4.56
C GLU A 526 -28.56 4.08 5.74
N LEU A 527 -28.10 3.39 6.79
CA LEU A 527 -28.85 3.18 8.02
C LEU A 527 -29.18 4.51 8.72
N LEU A 528 -28.21 5.43 8.79
CA LEU A 528 -28.43 6.78 9.32
C LEU A 528 -29.46 7.55 8.49
N ASP A 529 -29.44 7.46 7.17
CA ASP A 529 -30.46 8.13 6.34
C ASP A 529 -31.85 7.52 6.55
N GLU A 530 -31.93 6.19 6.65
CA GLU A 530 -33.19 5.48 6.90
C GLU A 530 -33.81 5.86 8.25
N TYR A 531 -32.99 5.97 9.30
CA TYR A 531 -33.42 6.45 10.61
C TYR A 531 -33.97 7.88 10.53
N ARG A 532 -33.26 8.78 9.82
CA ARG A 532 -33.67 10.17 9.61
C ARG A 532 -35.05 10.25 8.96
N VAL A 533 -35.27 9.47 7.90
CA VAL A 533 -36.56 9.42 7.19
C VAL A 533 -37.68 8.93 8.11
N ARG A 534 -37.45 7.87 8.90
CA ARG A 534 -38.42 7.37 9.89
C ARG A 534 -38.73 8.43 10.96
N CYS A 535 -37.72 9.13 11.48
CA CYS A 535 -37.91 10.20 12.45
C CYS A 535 -38.78 11.33 11.88
N VAL A 536 -38.58 11.72 10.62
CA VAL A 536 -39.43 12.73 9.94
C VAL A 536 -40.87 12.23 9.76
N GLN A 537 -41.07 10.95 9.43
CA GLN A 537 -42.41 10.38 9.30
C GLN A 537 -43.16 10.39 10.63
N VAL A 538 -42.53 9.85 11.69
CA VAL A 538 -43.11 9.81 13.04
C VAL A 538 -43.33 11.24 13.56
N SER A 539 -42.39 12.15 13.37
CA SER A 539 -42.56 13.53 13.84
C SER A 539 -43.74 14.24 13.18
N ARG A 540 -43.98 14.00 11.88
CA ARG A 540 -45.15 14.54 11.15
C ARG A 540 -46.48 14.03 11.70
N GLU A 541 -46.56 12.76 12.07
CA GLU A 541 -47.77 12.19 12.69
C GLU A 541 -48.08 12.81 14.06
N LEU A 542 -47.04 13.19 14.80
CA LEU A 542 -47.15 13.77 16.14
C LEU A 542 -47.35 15.30 16.16
N GLN A 543 -47.36 15.98 15.00
CA GLN A 543 -47.42 17.46 14.93
C GLN A 543 -48.70 18.09 15.51
N ALA A 544 -49.78 17.32 15.67
CA ALA A 544 -51.04 17.84 16.21
C ALA A 544 -50.92 18.27 17.69
N GLU A 545 -50.21 17.48 18.49
CA GLU A 545 -49.96 17.73 19.92
C GLU A 545 -48.47 17.50 20.25
N PRO A 546 -47.57 18.39 19.80
CA PRO A 546 -46.13 18.14 19.84
C PRO A 546 -45.52 18.29 21.24
N VAL A 547 -46.18 18.94 22.20
CA VAL A 547 -45.60 19.10 23.55
C VAL A 547 -45.86 17.90 24.46
N THR A 548 -47.02 17.26 24.29
CA THR A 548 -47.50 16.14 25.12
C THR A 548 -47.18 14.76 24.54
N SER A 549 -46.77 14.71 23.27
CA SER A 549 -46.34 13.49 22.58
C SER A 549 -44.83 13.24 22.71
N HIS A 550 -44.34 12.20 22.03
CA HIS A 550 -42.91 11.87 21.94
C HIS A 550 -42.09 12.81 21.05
N TYR A 551 -42.72 13.82 20.44
CA TYR A 551 -42.06 14.77 19.55
C TYR A 551 -40.83 15.45 20.16
N PRO A 552 -40.83 15.91 21.44
CA PRO A 552 -39.64 16.51 22.05
C PRO A 552 -38.55 15.47 22.33
N SER A 553 -38.91 14.22 22.64
CA SER A 553 -37.95 13.12 22.84
C SER A 553 -37.22 12.77 21.54
N ILE A 554 -37.95 12.73 20.42
CA ILE A 554 -37.37 12.55 19.07
C ILE A 554 -36.42 13.71 18.77
N LEU A 555 -36.88 14.96 18.93
CA LEU A 555 -36.05 16.15 18.70
C LEU A 555 -34.76 16.12 19.52
N SER A 556 -34.86 15.73 20.79
CA SER A 556 -33.70 15.60 21.66
C SER A 556 -32.73 14.51 21.19
N THR A 557 -33.26 13.36 20.78
CA THR A 557 -32.45 12.25 20.27
C THR A 557 -31.69 12.65 19.02
N LEU A 558 -32.33 13.40 18.11
CA LEU A 558 -31.67 13.89 16.88
C LEU A 558 -30.50 14.82 17.22
N HIS A 559 -30.68 15.71 18.19
CA HIS A 559 -29.62 16.61 18.63
C HIS A 559 -28.44 15.86 19.23
N THR A 560 -28.68 14.94 20.16
CA THR A 560 -27.60 14.15 20.76
C THR A 560 -26.90 13.27 19.73
N LEU A 561 -27.64 12.72 18.75
CA LEU A 561 -27.08 11.98 17.63
C LEU A 561 -26.20 12.88 16.74
N ILE A 562 -26.61 14.11 16.45
CA ILE A 562 -25.79 15.09 15.71
C ILE A 562 -24.45 15.30 16.41
N SER A 563 -24.46 15.61 17.71
CA SER A 563 -23.24 15.80 18.49
C SER A 563 -22.36 14.55 18.50
N THR A 564 -22.97 13.37 18.63
CA THR A 564 -22.24 12.08 18.60
C THR A 564 -21.58 11.84 17.25
N LEU A 565 -22.26 12.13 16.14
CA LEU A 565 -21.71 11.96 14.79
C LEU A 565 -20.61 12.98 14.47
N GLU A 566 -20.71 14.19 15.01
CA GLU A 566 -19.64 15.19 14.94
C GLU A 566 -18.40 14.69 15.71
N GLU A 567 -18.57 14.19 16.93
CA GLU A 567 -17.48 13.58 17.71
C GLU A 567 -16.87 12.36 17.03
N TRP A 568 -17.69 11.50 16.41
CA TRP A 568 -17.20 10.35 15.65
C TRP A 568 -16.43 10.78 14.41
N GLY A 569 -16.85 11.88 13.76
CA GLY A 569 -16.13 12.48 12.63
C GLY A 569 -14.68 12.84 12.96
N ASP A 570 -14.41 13.24 14.20
CA ASP A 570 -13.08 13.62 14.68
C ASP A 570 -12.21 12.42 15.14
N MET A 571 -12.76 11.21 15.17
CA MET A 571 -12.01 10.02 15.60
C MET A 571 -11.01 9.58 14.51
N PRO A 572 -9.78 9.14 14.89
CA PRO A 572 -8.74 8.77 13.92
C PRO A 572 -9.19 7.75 12.87
N PHE A 573 -10.02 6.79 13.28
CA PHE A 573 -10.55 5.77 12.38
C PHE A 573 -11.44 6.36 11.27
N PHE A 574 -12.37 7.25 11.61
CA PHE A 574 -13.29 7.84 10.63
C PHE A 574 -12.61 8.92 9.78
N LEU A 575 -11.64 9.65 10.34
CA LEU A 575 -10.76 10.53 9.58
C LEU A 575 -9.95 9.76 8.52
N GLU A 576 -9.39 8.60 8.89
CA GLU A 576 -8.68 7.71 7.97
C GLU A 576 -9.60 7.23 6.84
N LEU A 577 -10.86 6.87 7.15
CA LEU A 577 -11.87 6.53 6.13
C LEU A 577 -12.22 7.71 5.22
N GLY A 578 -12.31 8.93 5.75
CA GLY A 578 -12.54 10.15 4.95
C GLY A 578 -11.44 10.35 3.90
N VAL A 579 -10.18 10.19 4.31
CA VAL A 579 -9.02 10.24 3.41
C VAL A 579 -9.11 9.15 2.33
N TYR A 580 -9.42 7.90 2.71
CA TYR A 580 -9.55 6.82 1.73
C TYR A 580 -10.70 7.03 0.75
N ARG A 581 -11.85 7.53 1.22
CA ARG A 581 -13.01 7.83 0.37
C ARG A 581 -12.68 8.91 -0.67
N ALA A 582 -11.92 9.93 -0.27
CA ALA A 582 -11.47 10.97 -1.18
C ALA A 582 -10.48 10.45 -2.23
N GLN A 583 -9.50 9.64 -1.82
CA GLN A 583 -8.57 8.98 -2.73
C GLN A 583 -9.30 8.08 -3.73
N GLN A 584 -10.33 7.34 -3.28
CA GLN A 584 -11.13 6.49 -4.16
C GLN A 584 -11.90 7.31 -5.21
N ARG A 585 -12.55 8.42 -4.81
CA ARG A 585 -13.26 9.29 -5.76
C ARG A 585 -12.33 9.90 -6.82
N GLU A 586 -11.13 10.32 -6.43
CA GLU A 586 -10.14 10.84 -7.38
C GLU A 586 -9.69 9.76 -8.37
N LEU A 587 -9.49 8.54 -7.89
CA LEU A 587 -9.13 7.40 -8.74
C LEU A 587 -10.24 7.11 -9.76
N ASP A 588 -11.50 7.07 -9.31
CA ASP A 588 -12.67 6.85 -10.16
C ASP A 588 -12.78 7.95 -11.24
N LEU A 589 -12.61 9.22 -10.85
CA LEU A 589 -12.58 10.35 -11.78
C LEU A 589 -11.42 10.26 -12.78
N ALA A 590 -10.23 9.89 -12.35
CA ALA A 590 -9.07 9.72 -13.22
C ALA A 590 -9.29 8.58 -14.24
N MET A 591 -9.94 7.49 -13.82
CA MET A 591 -10.32 6.38 -14.68
C MET A 591 -11.37 6.80 -15.73
N GLU A 592 -12.36 7.61 -15.34
CA GLU A 592 -13.37 8.13 -16.26
C GLU A 592 -12.78 9.12 -17.29
N HIS A 593 -11.81 9.94 -16.88
CA HIS A 593 -11.21 10.98 -17.72
C HIS A 593 -9.94 10.51 -18.48
N GLY A 594 -9.47 9.28 -18.25
CA GLY A 594 -8.28 8.72 -18.91
C GLY A 594 -6.97 9.44 -18.58
N SER A 595 -6.94 10.21 -17.49
CA SER A 595 -5.77 10.97 -17.02
C SER A 595 -4.93 10.14 -16.05
N ALA A 596 -3.61 10.38 -16.01
CA ALA A 596 -2.75 9.77 -14.99
C ALA A 596 -3.18 10.26 -13.59
N PRO A 597 -3.23 9.39 -12.57
CA PRO A 597 -3.54 9.78 -11.21
C PRO A 597 -2.40 10.69 -10.69
N SER A 598 -2.58 12.00 -10.78
CA SER A 598 -1.78 12.95 -10.02
C SER A 598 -2.43 13.06 -8.65
N VAL A 599 -1.73 12.64 -7.59
CA VAL A 599 -2.12 12.90 -6.20
C VAL A 599 -1.43 14.19 -5.77
N PRO A 600 -2.01 15.38 -5.95
CA PRO A 600 -1.48 16.57 -5.30
C PRO A 600 -1.73 16.45 -3.79
N LEU A 601 -0.66 16.52 -2.99
CA LEU A 601 -0.68 16.44 -1.53
C LEU A 601 -1.68 17.42 -0.86
N THR A 602 -2.06 18.48 -1.57
CA THR A 602 -3.02 19.51 -1.15
C THR A 602 -4.49 19.04 -1.12
N THR A 603 -4.94 18.12 -2.00
CA THR A 603 -6.34 17.64 -1.99
C THR A 603 -6.61 16.66 -0.85
N VAL A 604 -5.60 15.91 -0.41
CA VAL A 604 -5.71 15.01 0.75
C VAL A 604 -5.89 15.77 2.06
N ALA A 605 -5.30 16.97 2.19
CA ALA A 605 -5.42 17.81 3.38
C ALA A 605 -6.79 18.52 3.46
N GLU A 606 -7.34 18.97 2.34
CA GLU A 606 -8.70 19.55 2.28
C GLU A 606 -9.78 18.46 2.41
N ALA A 607 -9.56 17.27 1.86
CA ALA A 607 -10.46 16.14 2.04
C ALA A 607 -10.43 15.54 3.46
N ALA A 608 -9.29 15.63 4.15
CA ALA A 608 -9.19 15.29 5.57
C ALA A 608 -9.89 16.33 6.48
N ALA A 609 -10.31 17.48 5.95
CA ALA A 609 -11.04 18.49 6.70
C ALA A 609 -12.55 18.24 6.75
N CYS A 610 -13.09 17.33 5.93
CA CYS A 610 -14.50 16.97 5.93
C CYS A 610 -14.67 15.57 6.54
N SER A 611 -15.58 15.45 7.50
CA SER A 611 -15.95 14.17 8.11
C SER A 611 -16.75 13.32 7.12
N VAL A 612 -16.63 11.99 7.25
CA VAL A 612 -17.47 11.05 6.51
C VAL A 612 -18.97 11.20 6.83
N PHE A 613 -19.31 11.86 7.94
CA PHE A 613 -20.67 12.08 8.42
C PHE A 613 -21.23 13.48 8.11
N ASP A 614 -20.46 14.40 7.51
CA ASP A 614 -20.87 15.81 7.35
C ASP A 614 -22.21 15.97 6.61
N ASP A 615 -22.39 15.26 5.49
CA ASP A 615 -23.64 15.29 4.73
C ASP A 615 -24.83 14.80 5.58
N CYS A 616 -24.63 13.76 6.39
CA CYS A 616 -25.65 13.27 7.32
C CYS A 616 -25.94 14.33 8.38
N VAL A 617 -24.91 14.85 9.06
CA VAL A 617 -25.04 15.88 10.09
C VAL A 617 -25.82 17.10 9.58
N LEU A 618 -25.53 17.56 8.35
CA LEU A 618 -26.26 18.66 7.72
C LEU A 618 -27.75 18.35 7.54
N LEU A 619 -28.09 17.16 7.05
CA LEU A 619 -29.49 16.74 6.88
C LEU A 619 -30.22 16.61 8.23
N TYR A 620 -29.57 16.08 9.25
CA TYR A 620 -30.13 15.97 10.60
C TYR A 620 -30.34 17.35 11.25
N LYS A 621 -29.38 18.27 11.12
CA LYS A 621 -29.52 19.67 11.59
C LYS A 621 -30.71 20.36 10.95
N HIS A 622 -30.91 20.17 9.65
CA HIS A 622 -32.08 20.71 8.96
C HIS A 622 -33.41 20.19 9.54
N VAL A 623 -33.50 18.88 9.79
CA VAL A 623 -34.69 18.27 10.42
C VAL A 623 -34.88 18.79 11.85
N GLN A 624 -33.81 18.90 12.64
CA GLN A 624 -33.83 19.46 14.00
C GLN A 624 -34.40 20.89 13.99
N ASP A 625 -33.91 21.75 13.10
CA ASP A 625 -34.35 23.15 12.97
C ASP A 625 -35.84 23.25 12.60
N GLU A 626 -36.30 22.48 11.61
CA GLU A 626 -37.71 22.44 11.21
C GLU A 626 -38.60 21.94 12.36
N MET A 627 -38.16 20.90 13.05
CA MET A 627 -38.91 20.33 14.17
C MET A 627 -39.00 21.30 15.34
N LEU A 628 -37.90 21.96 15.69
CA LEU A 628 -37.83 22.98 16.73
C LEU A 628 -38.71 24.19 16.39
N ALA A 629 -38.66 24.67 15.15
CA ALA A 629 -39.50 25.77 14.69
C ALA A 629 -41.00 25.44 14.81
N THR A 630 -41.39 24.22 14.45
CA THR A 630 -42.77 23.73 14.58
C THR A 630 -43.23 23.69 16.04
N LEU A 631 -42.37 23.21 16.94
CA LEU A 631 -42.64 23.15 18.38
C LEU A 631 -42.80 24.56 18.97
N VAL A 632 -41.90 25.49 18.64
CA VAL A 632 -41.99 26.90 19.06
C VAL A 632 -43.26 27.57 18.53
N GLN A 633 -43.62 27.34 17.26
CA GLN A 633 -44.82 27.91 16.67
C GLN A 633 -46.10 27.37 17.31
N HIS A 634 -46.13 26.08 17.70
CA HIS A 634 -47.22 25.50 18.46
C HIS A 634 -47.37 26.16 19.84
N LEU A 635 -46.26 26.28 20.59
CA LEU A 635 -46.25 26.98 21.89
C LEU A 635 -46.78 28.41 21.74
N MET A 636 -46.31 29.16 20.74
CA MET A 636 -46.74 30.52 20.53
C MET A 636 -48.24 30.62 20.16
N THR A 637 -48.78 29.62 19.46
CA THR A 637 -50.22 29.52 19.16
C THR A 637 -51.04 29.30 20.43
N LEU A 638 -50.57 28.44 21.34
CA LEU A 638 -51.19 28.25 22.66
C LEU A 638 -51.18 29.54 23.49
N LEU A 639 -50.04 30.23 23.53
CA LEU A 639 -49.90 31.49 24.27
C LEU A 639 -50.82 32.58 23.70
N ARG A 640 -50.87 32.74 22.38
CA ARG A 640 -51.77 33.69 21.69
C ARG A 640 -53.23 33.49 22.08
N ALA A 641 -53.69 32.24 22.11
CA ALA A 641 -55.07 31.92 22.48
C ALA A 641 -55.39 32.33 23.93
N ARG A 642 -54.44 32.14 24.86
CA ARG A 642 -54.59 32.51 26.27
C ARG A 642 -54.34 33.99 26.56
N PHE A 643 -53.68 34.70 25.65
CA PHE A 643 -53.39 36.13 25.76
C PHE A 643 -54.61 37.04 25.52
N MET A 644 -55.56 36.61 24.69
CA MET A 644 -56.65 37.48 24.19
C MET A 644 -57.47 38.20 25.28
N PRO A 645 -57.77 37.60 26.46
CA PRO A 645 -58.42 38.33 27.54
C PRO A 645 -57.59 39.51 28.07
N TYR A 646 -56.30 39.30 28.32
CA TYR A 646 -55.38 40.32 28.84
C TYR A 646 -55.18 41.49 27.86
N ARG A 647 -55.17 41.21 26.55
CA ARG A 647 -55.16 42.25 25.53
C ARG A 647 -56.33 43.25 25.65
N ARG A 648 -57.50 42.75 26.06
CA ARG A 648 -58.76 43.53 26.15
C ARG A 648 -58.97 44.19 27.50
N ASP A 649 -57.99 44.11 28.40
CA ASP A 649 -58.06 44.84 29.66
C ASP A 649 -58.18 46.34 29.41
N LYS A 650 -58.81 47.02 30.36
CA LYS A 650 -59.17 48.43 30.23
C LYS A 650 -57.99 49.32 30.60
N TRP A 651 -56.88 49.20 29.86
CA TRP A 651 -55.60 49.88 30.07
C TRP A 651 -55.70 51.41 30.16
N PHE A 652 -56.73 52.01 29.54
CA PHE A 652 -56.96 53.44 29.48
C PHE A 652 -57.74 54.01 30.67
N ILE A 653 -58.34 53.19 31.54
CA ILE A 653 -59.21 53.69 32.62
C ILE A 653 -58.37 54.15 33.82
N GLU A 654 -58.65 55.35 34.31
CA GLU A 654 -58.19 55.82 35.62
C GLU A 654 -59.21 55.45 36.70
N PRO A 655 -58.82 54.76 37.78
CA PRO A 655 -59.70 54.59 38.94
C PRO A 655 -59.98 55.96 39.58
N ASN A 656 -61.21 56.17 40.07
CA ASN A 656 -61.64 57.45 40.63
C ASN A 656 -60.63 58.01 41.64
N LYS A 657 -60.27 59.30 41.48
CA LYS A 657 -59.25 60.07 42.23
C LYS A 657 -59.60 60.35 43.70
N SER A 658 -60.22 59.41 44.40
CA SER A 658 -60.54 59.49 45.83
C SER A 658 -59.68 58.50 46.61
N GLY A 659 -58.46 58.90 46.95
CA GLY A 659 -57.56 58.14 47.84
C GLY A 659 -56.17 57.92 47.24
N SER A 660 -55.15 58.18 48.05
CA SER A 660 -53.71 58.08 47.77
C SER A 660 -53.27 56.85 46.95
N SER A 661 -52.36 57.07 45.99
CA SER A 661 -51.44 56.10 45.37
C SER A 661 -52.01 54.68 45.23
N ILE A 662 -52.77 54.42 44.17
CA ILE A 662 -53.17 53.08 43.78
C ILE A 662 -51.90 52.27 43.52
N ARG A 663 -51.58 51.35 44.45
CA ARG A 663 -50.47 50.41 44.30
C ARG A 663 -50.99 49.20 43.54
N CYS A 664 -50.39 48.92 42.39
CA CYS A 664 -50.53 47.62 41.72
C CYS A 664 -49.94 46.57 42.67
N SER A 665 -50.81 45.76 43.28
CA SER A 665 -50.42 44.81 44.34
C SER A 665 -50.39 43.37 43.84
N ASP A 666 -51.21 43.06 42.84
CA ASP A 666 -51.39 41.72 42.29
C ASP A 666 -51.20 41.72 40.78
N VAL A 667 -50.84 40.55 40.25
CA VAL A 667 -50.75 40.30 38.80
C VAL A 667 -52.14 40.30 38.20
N SER A 668 -52.30 40.86 37.00
CA SER A 668 -53.57 40.90 36.29
C SER A 668 -54.16 39.49 36.12
N ALA A 669 -55.37 39.27 36.65
CA ALA A 669 -56.02 37.95 36.65
C ALA A 669 -56.26 37.38 35.23
N SER A 670 -56.45 38.26 34.25
CA SER A 670 -56.54 37.99 32.81
C SER A 670 -55.22 37.49 32.19
N PHE A 671 -54.06 37.79 32.81
CA PHE A 671 -52.73 37.35 32.38
C PHE A 671 -52.34 35.98 32.93
N CYS A 672 -52.85 35.63 34.12
CA CYS A 672 -52.55 34.36 34.80
C CYS A 672 -52.72 33.10 33.92
N PRO A 673 -53.78 32.95 33.09
CA PRO A 673 -53.93 31.78 32.22
C PRO A 673 -52.79 31.59 31.22
N LEU A 674 -52.18 32.68 30.73
CA LEU A 674 -51.01 32.61 29.85
C LEU A 674 -49.78 32.18 30.63
N LEU A 675 -49.53 32.80 31.79
CA LEU A 675 -48.40 32.49 32.65
C LEU A 675 -48.41 31.03 33.10
N GLU A 676 -49.58 30.52 33.47
CA GLU A 676 -49.76 29.13 33.89
C GLU A 676 -49.43 28.15 32.75
N VAL A 677 -49.91 28.43 31.53
CA VAL A 677 -49.59 27.59 30.36
C VAL A 677 -48.10 27.68 30.05
N LEU A 678 -47.52 28.87 30.02
CA LEU A 678 -46.09 29.07 29.72
C LEU A 678 -45.20 28.32 30.72
N ALA A 679 -45.43 28.49 32.02
CA ALA A 679 -44.68 27.79 33.06
C ALA A 679 -44.81 26.27 32.94
N ARG A 680 -46.03 25.77 32.71
CA ARG A 680 -46.27 24.32 32.57
C ARG A 680 -45.57 23.73 31.35
N GLN A 681 -45.63 24.41 30.20
CA GLN A 681 -44.98 23.91 28.98
C GLN A 681 -43.45 23.95 29.09
N LEU A 682 -42.87 25.05 29.60
CA LEU A 682 -41.42 25.16 29.79
C LEU A 682 -40.90 24.10 30.77
N HIS A 683 -41.61 23.86 31.88
CA HIS A 683 -41.25 22.83 32.84
C HIS A 683 -41.29 21.42 32.22
N SER A 684 -42.33 21.12 31.44
CA SER A 684 -42.46 19.83 30.75
C SER A 684 -41.33 19.61 29.73
N LEU A 685 -41.04 20.62 28.92
CA LEU A 685 -40.02 20.54 27.87
C LEU A 685 -38.60 20.46 28.43
N ARG A 686 -38.31 21.16 29.54
CA ARG A 686 -37.00 21.11 30.21
C ARG A 686 -36.60 19.71 30.67
N ARG A 687 -37.58 18.86 31.02
CA ARG A 687 -37.32 17.48 31.48
C ARG A 687 -36.96 16.53 30.34
N VAL A 688 -37.37 16.87 29.11
CA VAL A 688 -37.33 15.96 27.95
C VAL A 688 -36.29 16.39 26.91
N LEU A 689 -36.11 17.70 26.70
CA LEU A 689 -35.15 18.24 25.73
C LEU A 689 -33.74 18.28 26.31
N ALA A 690 -32.75 18.05 25.44
CA ALA A 690 -31.35 18.35 25.72
C ALA A 690 -31.16 19.82 26.16
N PRO A 691 -30.21 20.13 27.06
CA PRO A 691 -30.05 21.47 27.63
C PRO A 691 -29.82 22.58 26.59
N GLU A 692 -29.06 22.29 25.53
CA GLU A 692 -28.77 23.23 24.45
C GLU A 692 -30.02 23.52 23.61
N LEU A 693 -30.75 22.48 23.23
CA LEU A 693 -32.04 22.60 22.54
C LEU A 693 -33.08 23.35 23.36
N PHE A 694 -33.17 23.05 24.66
CA PHE A 694 -34.08 23.78 25.55
C PHE A 694 -33.72 25.27 25.56
N THR A 695 -32.43 25.58 25.63
CA THR A 695 -31.91 26.95 25.59
C THR A 695 -32.30 27.68 24.31
N GLU A 696 -32.13 27.01 23.17
CA GLU A 696 -32.52 27.54 21.88
C GLU A 696 -34.04 27.73 21.76
N LEU A 697 -34.82 26.76 22.25
CA LEU A 697 -36.28 26.81 22.25
C LEU A 697 -36.80 28.03 22.98
N TRP A 698 -36.36 28.25 24.23
CA TRP A 698 -36.91 29.34 25.02
C TRP A 698 -36.43 30.71 24.52
N HIS A 699 -35.21 30.82 23.97
CA HIS A 699 -34.77 32.05 23.29
C HIS A 699 -35.65 32.38 22.08
N ARG A 700 -35.89 31.41 21.17
CA ARG A 700 -36.78 31.60 20.01
C ARG A 700 -38.20 31.95 20.46
N LEU A 701 -38.68 31.35 21.55
CA LEU A 701 -39.99 31.65 22.12
C LEU A 701 -40.06 33.06 22.72
N THR A 702 -39.05 33.50 23.47
CA THR A 702 -39.03 34.86 24.06
C THR A 702 -38.95 35.93 22.99
N ASP A 703 -38.19 35.71 21.91
CA ASP A 703 -38.13 36.65 20.78
C ASP A 703 -39.49 36.83 20.10
N LEU A 704 -40.23 35.74 19.90
CA LEU A 704 -41.58 35.79 19.35
C LEU A 704 -42.58 36.41 20.33
N LEU A 705 -42.45 36.11 21.62
CA LEU A 705 -43.32 36.65 22.66
C LEU A 705 -43.10 38.15 22.87
N ASP A 706 -41.85 38.62 22.86
CA ASP A 706 -41.49 40.03 22.95
C ASP A 706 -42.12 40.84 21.80
N LYS A 707 -41.92 40.39 20.57
CA LYS A 707 -42.54 40.99 19.37
C LYS A 707 -44.06 40.97 19.45
N PHE A 708 -44.65 39.83 19.83
CA PHE A 708 -46.09 39.70 19.94
C PHE A 708 -46.70 40.63 21.00
N LEU A 709 -46.08 40.72 22.19
CA LEU A 709 -46.54 41.63 23.24
C LEU A 709 -46.39 43.09 22.80
N PHE A 710 -45.28 43.43 22.16
CA PHE A 710 -45.09 44.77 21.60
C PHE A 710 -46.18 45.14 20.57
N GLU A 711 -46.37 44.31 19.55
CA GLU A 711 -47.27 44.59 18.42
C GLU A 711 -48.75 44.51 18.79
N GLU A 712 -49.15 43.57 19.64
CA GLU A 712 -50.56 43.26 19.90
C GLU A 712 -51.09 43.86 21.21
N LEU A 713 -50.20 44.23 22.14
CA LEU A 713 -50.56 44.91 23.39
C LEU A 713 -50.20 46.38 23.35
N VAL A 714 -48.90 46.68 23.22
CA VAL A 714 -48.37 48.03 23.46
C VAL A 714 -48.83 48.98 22.35
N LEU A 715 -48.67 48.60 21.08
CA LEU A 715 -49.05 49.46 19.96
C LEU A 715 -50.58 49.56 19.74
N GLN A 716 -51.37 48.65 20.33
CA GLN A 716 -52.82 48.56 20.09
C GLN A 716 -53.67 49.20 21.19
N ASN A 717 -53.06 49.59 22.32
CA ASN A 717 -53.78 50.10 23.48
C ASN A 717 -53.32 51.49 23.87
N HIS A 718 -54.22 52.23 24.52
CA HIS A 718 -53.90 53.48 25.20
C HIS A 718 -53.80 53.21 26.71
N PHE A 719 -52.88 53.88 27.38
CA PHE A 719 -52.54 53.60 28.76
C PHE A 719 -52.79 54.82 29.66
N SER A 720 -53.47 54.61 30.78
CA SER A 720 -53.46 55.53 31.91
C SER A 720 -52.17 55.35 32.73
N ASP A 721 -51.85 56.30 33.61
CA ASP A 721 -50.67 56.16 34.49
C ASP A 721 -50.76 54.89 35.38
N VAL A 722 -51.99 54.48 35.76
CA VAL A 722 -52.24 53.22 36.48
C VAL A 722 -52.09 52.01 35.57
N GLY A 723 -52.55 52.08 34.31
CA GLY A 723 -52.35 51.03 33.32
C GLY A 723 -50.88 50.79 32.98
N CYS A 724 -50.09 51.85 32.82
CA CYS A 724 -48.63 51.75 32.67
C CYS A 724 -47.98 51.06 33.86
N ALA A 725 -48.35 51.44 35.09
CA ALA A 725 -47.82 50.85 36.31
C ALA A 725 -48.20 49.37 36.46
N GLN A 726 -49.42 48.99 36.09
CA GLN A 726 -49.87 47.59 36.11
C GLN A 726 -49.12 46.74 35.07
N LEU A 727 -48.96 47.24 33.84
CA LEU A 727 -48.18 46.54 32.82
C LEU A 727 -46.72 46.34 33.25
N GLN A 728 -46.11 47.37 33.86
CA GLN A 728 -44.78 47.26 34.44
C GLN A 728 -44.72 46.22 35.55
N PHE A 729 -45.74 46.17 36.42
CA PHE A 729 -45.84 45.15 37.47
C PHE A 729 -45.96 43.75 36.88
N ASP A 730 -46.87 43.52 35.93
CA ASP A 730 -47.09 42.21 35.30
C ASP A 730 -45.84 41.67 34.59
N MET A 731 -45.09 42.54 33.90
CA MET A 731 -43.85 42.14 33.23
C MET A 731 -42.72 41.86 34.23
N THR A 732 -42.46 42.80 35.16
CA THR A 732 -41.30 42.71 36.07
C THR A 732 -41.49 41.78 37.25
N LYS A 733 -42.74 41.49 37.65
CA LYS A 733 -43.07 40.64 38.80
C LYS A 733 -43.64 39.28 38.42
N ALA A 734 -44.08 39.09 37.17
CA ALA A 734 -44.62 37.81 36.72
C ALA A 734 -43.89 37.24 35.50
N LEU A 735 -43.91 37.93 34.35
CA LEU A 735 -43.37 37.37 33.10
C LEU A 735 -41.85 37.13 33.15
N PHE A 736 -41.06 38.18 33.43
CA PHE A 736 -39.60 38.06 33.43
C PHE A 736 -39.08 37.07 34.48
N PRO A 737 -39.60 37.06 35.73
CA PRO A 737 -39.16 36.08 36.72
C PRO A 737 -39.34 34.60 36.34
N MET A 738 -40.25 34.25 35.42
CA MET A 738 -40.38 32.86 34.96
C MET A 738 -39.13 32.31 34.27
N PHE A 739 -38.26 33.18 33.76
CA PHE A 739 -37.02 32.81 33.09
C PHE A 739 -35.80 32.92 34.00
N ILE A 740 -35.97 33.27 35.28
CA ILE A 740 -34.85 33.46 36.22
C ILE A 740 -34.07 32.17 36.50
N GLU A 741 -34.74 31.02 36.33
CA GLU A 741 -34.11 29.70 36.42
C GLU A 741 -33.19 29.41 35.22
N PHE A 742 -33.33 30.15 34.11
CA PHE A 742 -32.61 29.92 32.86
C PHE A 742 -31.58 31.02 32.57
N THR A 743 -31.81 32.24 33.06
CA THR A 743 -30.94 33.40 32.83
C THR A 743 -30.93 34.34 34.04
N SER A 744 -29.77 34.98 34.26
CA SER A 744 -29.62 35.97 35.34
C SER A 744 -30.27 37.32 35.04
N LYS A 745 -30.60 37.59 33.76
CA LYS A 745 -31.18 38.87 33.28
C LYS A 745 -32.34 38.62 32.32
N PRO A 746 -33.48 38.10 32.78
CA PRO A 746 -34.60 37.72 31.93
C PRO A 746 -35.15 38.90 31.11
N GLU A 747 -35.09 40.12 31.63
CA GLU A 747 -35.56 41.33 30.95
C GLU A 747 -34.77 41.69 29.68
N TYR A 748 -33.58 41.09 29.46
CA TYR A 748 -32.80 41.31 28.23
C TYR A 748 -33.32 40.47 27.06
N HIS A 749 -34.11 39.43 27.32
CA HIS A 749 -34.77 38.61 26.29
C HIS A 749 -36.13 39.17 25.87
N PHE A 750 -36.53 40.31 26.44
CA PHE A 750 -37.73 41.07 26.08
C PHE A 750 -37.39 42.54 25.78
N PRO A 751 -36.49 42.82 24.83
CA PRO A 751 -36.00 44.17 24.62
C PRO A 751 -37.09 45.15 24.17
N MET A 752 -38.01 44.77 23.28
CA MET A 752 -39.04 45.68 22.78
C MET A 752 -40.06 46.01 23.87
N VAL A 753 -40.49 45.01 24.65
CA VAL A 753 -41.39 45.23 25.78
C VAL A 753 -40.69 46.06 26.87
N LYS A 754 -39.42 45.77 27.17
CA LYS A 754 -38.66 46.53 28.17
C LYS A 754 -38.50 48.00 27.78
N GLU A 755 -38.10 48.29 26.54
CA GLU A 755 -37.98 49.66 26.05
C GLU A 755 -39.34 50.36 26.01
N SER A 756 -40.42 49.64 25.71
CA SER A 756 -41.80 50.15 25.76
C SER A 756 -42.20 50.55 27.18
N LEU A 757 -41.84 49.73 28.19
CA LEU A 757 -42.06 50.07 29.60
C LEU A 757 -41.28 51.33 29.99
N THR A 758 -40.04 51.50 29.53
CA THR A 758 -39.26 52.73 29.75
C THR A 758 -39.99 53.95 29.21
N LEU A 759 -40.53 53.88 27.98
CA LEU A 759 -41.31 54.98 27.37
C LEU A 759 -42.63 55.26 28.09
N LEU A 760 -43.38 54.20 28.43
CA LEU A 760 -44.68 54.29 29.10
C LEU A 760 -44.58 54.85 30.52
N THR A 761 -43.48 54.57 31.21
CA THR A 761 -43.25 54.99 32.61
C THR A 761 -42.36 56.22 32.74
N LEU A 762 -41.92 56.81 31.62
CA LEU A 762 -41.08 58.00 31.61
C LEU A 762 -41.81 59.17 32.32
N PRO A 763 -41.14 59.97 33.16
CA PRO A 763 -41.77 61.12 33.79
C PRO A 763 -42.34 62.10 32.75
N LEU A 764 -43.45 62.77 33.06
CA LEU A 764 -44.23 63.56 32.10
C LEU A 764 -43.39 64.60 31.33
N ALA A 765 -42.53 65.36 32.02
CA ALA A 765 -41.73 66.41 31.38
C ALA A 765 -40.69 65.85 30.38
N PRO A 766 -39.83 64.88 30.74
CA PRO A 766 -38.98 64.17 29.78
C PRO A 766 -39.75 63.51 28.63
N ALA A 767 -40.94 62.95 28.90
CA ALA A 767 -41.75 62.31 27.87
C ALA A 767 -42.31 63.30 26.83
N LEU A 768 -42.76 64.49 27.25
CA LEU A 768 -43.19 65.55 26.34
C LEU A 768 -42.02 66.09 25.50
N LEU A 769 -40.85 66.30 26.12
CA LEU A 769 -39.65 66.73 25.41
C LEU A 769 -39.21 65.71 24.36
N LEU A 770 -39.19 64.43 24.72
CA LEU A 770 -38.84 63.36 23.78
C LEU A 770 -39.88 63.26 22.64
N ARG A 771 -41.18 63.32 22.95
CA ARG A 771 -42.26 63.31 21.95
C ARG A 771 -42.12 64.46 20.96
N ASP A 772 -41.94 65.69 21.46
CA ASP A 772 -41.87 66.88 20.63
C ASP A 772 -40.59 66.88 19.77
N THR A 773 -39.47 66.40 20.32
CA THR A 773 -38.21 66.19 19.59
C THR A 773 -38.37 65.17 18.47
N LEU A 774 -38.97 64.00 18.75
CA LEU A 774 -39.25 62.97 17.75
C LEU A 774 -40.22 63.49 16.67
N ARG A 775 -41.27 64.19 17.06
CA ARG A 775 -42.26 64.75 16.12
C ARG A 775 -41.63 65.78 15.18
N GLN A 776 -40.79 66.68 15.69
CA GLN A 776 -40.12 67.70 14.88
C GLN A 776 -39.06 67.10 13.94
N THR A 777 -38.31 66.11 14.41
CA THR A 777 -37.27 65.44 13.62
C THR A 777 -37.84 64.51 12.54
N LEU A 778 -38.96 63.83 12.80
CA LEU A 778 -39.67 63.01 11.81
C LEU A 778 -40.47 63.83 10.77
N LEU A 779 -40.98 65.01 11.14
CA LEU A 779 -41.60 65.94 10.19
C LEU A 779 -40.58 66.61 9.24
N SER A 780 -39.35 66.80 9.71
CA SER A 780 -38.26 67.37 8.91
C SER A 780 -37.61 66.34 7.95
N SER A 781 -37.66 65.04 8.26
CA SER A 781 -37.19 63.97 7.37
C SER A 781 -38.16 63.61 6.23
N THR A 782 -39.46 63.91 6.36
CA THR A 782 -40.51 63.56 5.38
C THR A 782 -40.79 64.63 4.31
N GLY A 783 -40.00 65.72 4.26
CA GLY A 783 -40.03 66.69 3.15
C GLY A 783 -41.22 67.66 3.12
N GLN A 784 -42.04 67.74 4.18
CA GLN A 784 -43.13 68.72 4.29
C GLN A 784 -42.85 69.76 5.40
N ALA A 785 -41.88 70.64 5.17
CA ALA A 785 -41.70 71.85 5.98
C ALA A 785 -41.83 73.11 5.11
N GLY A 786 -43.09 73.49 4.83
CA GLY A 786 -43.41 74.83 4.37
C GLY A 786 -43.46 75.80 5.56
N ARG A 787 -42.31 76.37 5.95
CA ARG A 787 -42.07 77.75 6.45
C ARG A 787 -40.89 77.84 7.44
N SER A 788 -39.94 78.72 7.08
CA SER A 788 -38.86 79.33 7.88
C SER A 788 -37.80 78.42 8.51
N ALA A 789 -36.89 77.91 7.67
CA ALA A 789 -35.65 77.23 8.05
C ALA A 789 -34.53 78.22 8.44
N ALA A 790 -34.69 78.95 9.55
CA ALA A 790 -33.68 79.94 9.96
C ALA A 790 -33.23 79.92 11.43
N ASP A 791 -33.81 79.13 12.34
CA ASP A 791 -33.32 79.07 13.74
C ASP A 791 -33.62 77.71 14.41
N VAL A 792 -32.99 76.62 13.95
CA VAL A 792 -32.95 75.37 14.74
C VAL A 792 -31.54 74.76 14.66
N PRO A 793 -30.85 74.53 15.79
CA PRO A 793 -29.54 73.89 15.80
C PRO A 793 -29.64 72.47 15.24
N SER A 794 -28.69 72.12 14.39
CA SER A 794 -28.58 70.83 13.76
C SER A 794 -28.27 69.70 14.75
N VAL A 795 -28.80 68.51 14.44
CA VAL A 795 -28.24 67.17 14.73
C VAL A 795 -28.53 66.58 16.10
N VAL A 796 -29.79 66.25 16.38
CA VAL A 796 -30.06 64.99 17.09
C VAL A 796 -30.91 64.15 16.15
N THR A 797 -30.34 63.05 15.64
CA THR A 797 -31.13 62.09 14.86
C THR A 797 -32.19 61.48 15.79
N PRO A 798 -33.39 61.14 15.30
CA PRO A 798 -34.44 60.59 16.15
C PRO A 798 -33.96 59.33 16.91
N GLU A 799 -33.05 58.56 16.33
CA GLU A 799 -32.40 57.40 16.96
C GLU A 799 -31.45 57.80 18.09
N ALA A 800 -30.71 58.91 17.96
CA ALA A 800 -29.83 59.41 19.01
C ALA A 800 -30.65 59.91 20.22
N ALA A 801 -31.77 60.59 19.97
CA ALA A 801 -32.69 61.04 21.01
C ALA A 801 -33.29 59.84 21.79
N LEU A 802 -33.60 58.73 21.11
CA LEU A 802 -34.03 57.50 21.78
C LEU A 802 -32.89 56.83 22.57
N THR A 803 -31.68 56.83 22.02
CA THR A 803 -30.51 56.21 22.65
C THR A 803 -30.16 56.89 23.98
N ASP A 804 -30.32 58.21 24.09
CA ASP A 804 -30.13 58.97 25.34
C ASP A 804 -31.08 58.53 26.47
N HIS A 805 -32.21 57.90 26.11
CA HIS A 805 -33.17 57.30 27.04
C HIS A 805 -33.02 55.78 27.18
N GLY A 806 -31.96 55.19 26.63
CA GLY A 806 -31.68 53.74 26.70
C GLY A 806 -32.57 52.91 25.77
N ILE A 807 -33.08 53.50 24.69
CA ILE A 807 -33.97 52.88 23.70
C ILE A 807 -33.19 52.72 22.39
N SER A 808 -33.11 51.49 21.90
CA SER A 808 -32.25 51.11 20.78
C SER A 808 -32.91 50.14 19.79
N ARG A 809 -33.99 49.48 20.20
CA ARG A 809 -34.67 48.42 19.45
C ARG A 809 -36.00 48.89 18.86
N ILE A 810 -36.69 49.81 19.53
CA ILE A 810 -37.94 50.41 19.03
C ILE A 810 -37.63 51.50 18.00
N SER A 811 -38.37 51.52 16.89
CA SER A 811 -38.23 52.55 15.86
C SER A 811 -38.70 53.92 16.36
N PRO A 812 -38.15 55.04 15.84
CA PRO A 812 -38.66 56.37 16.17
C PRO A 812 -40.15 56.58 15.96
N GLU A 813 -40.72 55.96 14.91
CA GLU A 813 -42.15 56.03 14.59
C GLU A 813 -42.97 55.31 15.66
N ASP A 814 -42.58 54.10 16.02
CA ASP A 814 -43.26 53.32 17.06
C ASP A 814 -43.11 53.95 18.45
N ALA A 815 -41.94 54.51 18.76
CA ALA A 815 -41.72 55.23 20.01
C ALA A 815 -42.65 56.45 20.13
N LEU A 816 -42.89 57.16 19.02
CA LEU A 816 -43.86 58.25 18.97
C LEU A 816 -45.30 57.74 19.15
N ILE A 817 -45.65 56.59 18.57
CA ILE A 817 -46.96 55.93 18.81
C ILE A 817 -47.14 55.63 20.29
N ILE A 818 -46.14 55.03 20.95
CA ILE A 818 -46.18 54.67 22.38
C ILE A 818 -46.30 55.89 23.27
N LEU A 819 -45.55 56.97 22.99
CA LEU A 819 -45.65 58.22 23.75
C LEU A 819 -47.03 58.86 23.60
N ASN A 820 -47.61 58.83 22.39
CA ASN A 820 -48.96 59.33 22.14
C ASN A 820 -50.05 58.43 22.72
N ALA A 821 -49.79 57.14 22.91
CA ALA A 821 -50.73 56.21 23.54
C ALA A 821 -50.95 56.48 25.03
N ARG A 822 -50.12 57.32 25.67
CA ARG A 822 -50.30 57.73 27.08
C ARG A 822 -51.41 58.76 27.19
N ASN A 823 -52.43 58.48 27.99
CA ASN A 823 -53.54 59.41 28.20
C ASN A 823 -53.09 60.78 28.75
N SER A 824 -52.07 60.79 29.61
CA SER A 824 -51.47 62.01 30.16
C SER A 824 -50.77 62.89 29.13
N ILE A 825 -50.46 62.34 27.95
CA ILE A 825 -49.81 63.04 26.83
C ILE A 825 -50.80 63.28 25.70
N SER A 826 -51.70 62.34 25.40
CA SER A 826 -52.73 62.48 24.36
C SER A 826 -53.79 63.56 24.66
N THR A 827 -53.97 63.90 25.94
CA THR A 827 -54.93 64.93 26.38
C THR A 827 -54.36 66.35 26.34
N LEU A 828 -53.07 66.49 25.97
CA LEU A 828 -52.31 67.74 25.84
C LEU A 828 -51.87 67.97 24.39
#